data_AF-A0A0B2URS1-F1
#
_entry.id   AF-A0A0B2URS1-F1
#
_cell.length_a   1.000
_cell.length_b   1.000
_cell.length_c   1.000
_cell.angle_alpha   90.00
_cell.angle_beta   90.00
_cell.angle_gamma   90.00
#
_symmetry.space_group_name_H-M   'P 1'
#
loop_
_entity.id
_entity.type
_entity.pdbx_description
1 polymer ?
#
loop_
_entity_poly.entity_id
_entity_poly.type
_entity_poly.pdbx_seq_one_letter_code
_entity_poly.pdbx_strand_id
1 'polypeptide(L)'
;MLTWLSSAYKTVMETVAVVHYVYVWVILPIVSIGLPIYLLTTRAWFIVALYLIWYFYDFNFYRESSLWKHFADYFPLKLIKTADLPPDRNYIIGCHPHGVLSIGAFTALCTDGTSFSKLYPNLLSNILTLNGQFYFPIRREIGILLGGAECSRESLRYLLEHPGKGRAIGIVVGGAQEVLDAHANRNDINILQRTGFVRFALKHGADLVPSYSFGENDVYRQTQNPLGSPLRNIQNQVKAKCGFCPPLFMGRSIFGIPFGILPYRRPITTVIGAPIRVTKIEGEPTEQQIQQLHTEYCHSLNKLFDSYKHLHSIPEDKTYWVNRMMMLPNDSIVLMQEVSKIGMDEASLLNVTKIGTTHMAPATWQTWGVGLTSVAITAFAPSVGILLVPLLSKSIYERFMTFLVALGVGTLSGSTIYILIPQAFGVIDTIGQLSYINKASVVISAIYAFFTVDRALAYLIHFKKMQSKRRKIRQSTLDAVMSDDSNKSKQITMDNLVDSTNDSNNNKEAVWRDEELERDKTQFKNELEVAIVSNALTRTFSSRQRSAVIDTIKCGNRSVLVSPELNRQLSQMSDSVFSRKSSAPTQNASIAEKDNTVQDDSVSMCIDVVEQVVIDTSHLEVATVAYMIIFGSSANNFVDGMSIGAAFSDSFSDGLSIGIAVIAQQFPQELGTLAILVKSGLGFKRTLLLNLIPNSLSFLGFITGVFLGGTSDAYEMYIFSISSGMYLYIFLGTLIPEIRDSVNELIKTDLKESILSTALQALGIGIGVTFMYLMSLYGRDIHV
;
A
#
# COMPACT_ATOMS: atom_id res chain seq x y z
N MET A 1 -32.80 -28.48 7.62
CA MET A 1 -31.74 -28.31 6.60
C MET A 1 -32.20 -27.42 5.44
N LEU A 2 -33.30 -27.75 4.74
CA LEU A 2 -33.83 -26.94 3.61
C LEU A 2 -34.19 -25.49 4.00
N THR A 3 -34.81 -25.28 5.16
CA THR A 3 -35.13 -23.94 5.69
C THR A 3 -33.90 -23.11 6.02
N TRP A 4 -32.87 -23.75 6.58
CA TRP A 4 -31.58 -23.11 6.88
C TRP A 4 -30.82 -22.76 5.59
N LEU A 5 -30.77 -23.67 4.61
CA LEU A 5 -30.19 -23.42 3.29
C LEU A 5 -30.91 -22.27 2.55
N SER A 6 -32.24 -22.23 2.63
CA SER A 6 -33.03 -21.14 2.04
C SER A 6 -32.76 -19.79 2.70
N SER A 7 -32.63 -19.76 4.04
CA SER A 7 -32.31 -18.54 4.79
C SER A 7 -30.88 -18.05 4.52
N ALA A 8 -29.92 -18.97 4.45
CA ALA A 8 -28.53 -18.66 4.10
C ALA A 8 -28.42 -18.13 2.66
N TYR A 9 -29.07 -18.79 1.70
CA TYR A 9 -29.13 -18.33 0.31
C TYR A 9 -29.73 -16.92 0.20
N LYS A 10 -30.85 -16.66 0.87
CA LYS A 10 -31.48 -15.34 0.90
C LYS A 10 -30.51 -14.28 1.43
N THR A 11 -29.85 -14.55 2.56
CA THR A 11 -28.89 -13.64 3.20
C THR A 11 -27.69 -13.33 2.28
N VAL A 12 -27.20 -14.34 1.55
CA VAL A 12 -26.11 -14.17 0.57
C VAL A 12 -26.56 -13.29 -0.58
N MET A 13 -27.73 -13.57 -1.18
CA MET A 13 -28.24 -12.79 -2.32
C MET A 13 -28.52 -11.33 -1.96
N GLU A 14 -29.08 -11.07 -0.77
CA GLU A 14 -29.23 -9.72 -0.22
C GLU A 14 -27.88 -9.01 -0.09
N THR A 15 -26.86 -9.71 0.41
CA THR A 15 -25.52 -9.13 0.59
C THR A 15 -24.84 -8.88 -0.76
N VAL A 16 -25.00 -9.78 -1.74
CA VAL A 16 -24.52 -9.59 -3.11
C VAL A 16 -25.17 -8.37 -3.75
N ALA A 17 -26.48 -8.18 -3.56
CA ALA A 17 -27.18 -7.02 -4.10
C ALA A 17 -26.64 -5.70 -3.55
N VAL A 18 -26.34 -5.65 -2.25
CA VAL A 18 -25.75 -4.48 -1.60
C VAL A 18 -24.28 -4.27 -1.98
N VAL A 19 -23.49 -5.34 -2.08
CA VAL A 19 -22.11 -5.28 -2.58
C VAL A 19 -22.10 -4.73 -4.01
N HIS A 20 -23.01 -5.21 -4.85
CA HIS A 20 -23.17 -4.71 -6.22
C HIS A 20 -23.49 -3.22 -6.24
N TYR A 21 -24.45 -2.78 -5.42
CA TYR A 21 -24.78 -1.36 -5.30
C TYR A 21 -23.56 -0.53 -4.87
N VAL A 22 -22.87 -0.91 -3.79
CA VAL A 22 -21.68 -0.18 -3.32
C VAL A 22 -20.56 -0.20 -4.37
N TYR A 23 -20.37 -1.32 -5.07
CA TYR A 23 -19.42 -1.41 -6.17
C TYR A 23 -19.74 -0.40 -7.27
N VAL A 24 -20.98 -0.33 -7.75
CA VAL A 24 -21.39 0.58 -8.82
C VAL A 24 -21.25 2.06 -8.42
N TRP A 25 -21.66 2.42 -7.21
CA TRP A 25 -21.74 3.84 -6.81
C TRP A 25 -20.48 4.38 -6.12
N VAL A 26 -19.59 3.52 -5.62
CA VAL A 26 -18.37 3.93 -4.88
C VAL A 26 -17.09 3.46 -5.57
N ILE A 27 -17.00 2.20 -5.99
CA ILE A 27 -15.74 1.60 -6.48
C ILE A 27 -15.57 1.79 -8.00
N LEU A 28 -16.63 1.55 -8.76
CA LEU A 28 -16.63 1.56 -10.22
C LEU A 28 -16.19 2.92 -10.82
N PRO A 29 -16.55 4.10 -10.27
CA PRO A 29 -15.99 5.37 -10.74
C PRO A 29 -14.46 5.40 -10.75
N ILE A 30 -13.80 4.84 -9.74
CA ILE A 30 -12.33 4.81 -9.62
C ILE A 30 -11.75 3.88 -10.69
N VAL A 31 -12.32 2.68 -10.85
CA VAL A 31 -11.84 1.67 -11.80
C VAL A 31 -12.09 2.11 -13.25
N SER A 32 -13.24 2.76 -13.52
CA SER A 32 -13.67 3.17 -14.85
C SER A 32 -12.81 4.25 -15.50
N ILE A 33 -11.99 4.97 -14.74
CA ILE A 33 -11.00 5.92 -15.29
C ILE A 33 -9.73 5.18 -15.70
N GLY A 34 -9.22 4.30 -14.84
CA GLY A 34 -7.94 3.62 -15.06
C GLY A 34 -7.99 2.53 -16.12
N LEU A 35 -9.09 1.76 -16.18
CA LEU A 35 -9.21 0.61 -17.06
C LEU A 35 -9.20 0.99 -18.56
N PRO A 36 -9.95 2.01 -19.05
CA PRO A 36 -9.89 2.41 -20.46
C PRO A 36 -8.51 2.96 -20.84
N ILE A 37 -7.87 3.75 -19.97
CA ILE A 37 -6.51 4.27 -20.20
C ILE A 37 -5.51 3.12 -20.32
N TYR A 38 -5.59 2.14 -19.43
CA TYR A 38 -4.78 0.92 -19.49
C TYR A 38 -5.05 0.15 -20.79
N LEU A 39 -6.32 -0.13 -21.12
CA LEU A 39 -6.69 -0.89 -22.32
C LEU A 39 -6.20 -0.23 -23.62
N LEU A 40 -6.23 1.10 -23.70
CA LEU A 40 -5.68 1.86 -24.84
C LEU A 40 -4.16 1.66 -25.04
N THR A 41 -3.41 1.30 -23.99
CA THR A 41 -1.97 1.00 -24.08
C THR A 41 -1.66 -0.47 -24.40
N THR A 42 -2.70 -1.32 -24.48
CA THR A 42 -2.55 -2.75 -24.75
C THR A 42 -3.05 -3.12 -26.15
N ARG A 43 -2.82 -4.38 -26.56
CA ARG A 43 -3.41 -4.94 -27.79
C ARG A 43 -4.95 -5.02 -27.76
N ALA A 44 -5.57 -4.79 -26.59
CA ALA A 44 -7.01 -4.81 -26.39
C ALA A 44 -7.70 -3.44 -26.58
N TRP A 45 -7.02 -2.46 -27.18
CA TRP A 45 -7.57 -1.11 -27.40
C TRP A 45 -8.91 -1.08 -28.15
N PHE A 46 -9.19 -2.08 -29.01
CA PHE A 46 -10.44 -2.20 -29.75
C PHE A 46 -11.66 -2.38 -28.83
N ILE A 47 -11.49 -2.86 -27.59
CA ILE A 47 -12.57 -2.94 -26.59
C ILE A 47 -13.07 -1.54 -26.22
N VAL A 48 -12.16 -0.58 -26.13
CA VAL A 48 -12.52 0.83 -25.88
C VAL A 48 -13.24 1.42 -27.10
N ALA A 49 -12.81 1.06 -28.32
CA ALA A 49 -13.52 1.46 -29.54
C ALA A 49 -14.95 0.87 -29.61
N LEU A 50 -15.13 -0.40 -29.25
CA LEU A 50 -16.45 -1.04 -29.16
C LEU A 50 -17.33 -0.40 -28.07
N TYR A 51 -16.76 -0.04 -26.92
CA TYR A 51 -17.45 0.73 -25.90
C TYR A 51 -17.88 2.12 -26.41
N LEU A 52 -17.03 2.82 -27.16
CA LEU A 52 -17.37 4.11 -27.79
C LEU A 52 -18.45 3.99 -28.88
N ILE A 53 -18.59 2.82 -29.50
CA ILE A 53 -19.72 2.54 -30.40
C ILE A 53 -20.99 2.29 -29.58
N TRP A 54 -20.90 1.52 -28.48
CA TRP A 54 -22.00 1.29 -27.55
C TRP A 54 -22.47 2.57 -26.84
N TYR A 55 -21.59 3.56 -26.67
CA TYR A 55 -21.89 4.89 -26.12
C TYR A 55 -23.10 5.59 -26.79
N PHE A 56 -23.45 5.19 -28.02
CA PHE A 56 -24.57 5.72 -28.78
C PHE A 56 -25.87 4.86 -28.72
N TYR A 57 -25.93 3.77 -27.96
CA TYR A 57 -27.09 2.86 -27.90
C TYR A 57 -27.57 2.56 -26.46
N ASP A 58 -28.76 3.05 -26.11
CA ASP A 58 -29.44 2.77 -24.82
C ASP A 58 -30.25 1.46 -24.88
N PHE A 59 -30.10 0.60 -23.86
CA PHE A 59 -30.92 -0.62 -23.63
C PHE A 59 -31.77 -0.47 -22.36
N ASN A 60 -32.75 -1.34 -22.07
CA ASN A 60 -33.72 -1.11 -20.97
C ASN A 60 -34.00 -2.33 -20.06
N PHE A 61 -33.02 -3.17 -19.77
CA PHE A 61 -33.27 -4.43 -19.03
C PHE A 61 -32.88 -4.41 -17.54
N TYR A 62 -32.16 -3.40 -17.06
CA TYR A 62 -31.47 -3.46 -15.77
C TYR A 62 -32.34 -3.09 -14.54
N ARG A 63 -33.41 -2.32 -14.75
CA ARG A 63 -34.29 -1.78 -13.70
C ARG A 63 -35.23 -2.80 -13.05
N GLU A 64 -35.68 -3.79 -13.81
CA GLU A 64 -36.66 -4.81 -13.39
C GLU A 64 -35.99 -6.09 -12.84
N SER A 65 -34.66 -6.08 -12.70
CA SER A 65 -33.89 -7.23 -12.23
C SER A 65 -34.31 -7.67 -10.82
N SER A 66 -34.34 -8.99 -10.59
CA SER A 66 -34.58 -9.60 -9.27
C SER A 66 -33.56 -9.17 -8.22
N LEU A 67 -32.38 -8.69 -8.65
CA LEU A 67 -31.35 -8.12 -7.79
C LEU A 67 -31.90 -7.02 -6.87
N TRP A 68 -32.79 -6.16 -7.38
CA TRP A 68 -33.32 -5.03 -6.62
C TRP A 68 -34.34 -5.45 -5.56
N LYS A 69 -34.98 -6.63 -5.72
CA LYS A 69 -35.81 -7.22 -4.67
C LYS A 69 -34.94 -7.71 -3.51
N HIS A 70 -33.80 -8.35 -3.80
CA HIS A 70 -32.82 -8.71 -2.78
C HIS A 70 -32.20 -7.47 -2.10
N PHE A 71 -31.99 -6.39 -2.86
CA PHE A 71 -31.54 -5.11 -2.29
C PHE A 71 -32.59 -4.52 -1.34
N ALA A 72 -33.87 -4.50 -1.72
CA ALA A 72 -34.95 -4.04 -0.86
C ALA A 72 -35.12 -4.91 0.40
N ASP A 73 -35.06 -6.24 0.25
CA ASP A 73 -35.17 -7.21 1.36
C ASP A 73 -34.05 -7.05 2.40
N TYR A 74 -32.87 -6.57 1.99
CA TYR A 74 -31.75 -6.31 2.88
C TYR A 74 -32.05 -5.23 3.94
N PHE A 75 -32.79 -4.17 3.55
CA PHE A 75 -33.19 -3.04 4.41
C PHE A 75 -34.63 -3.15 4.90
N PRO A 76 -35.19 -4.36 4.95
CA PRO A 76 -36.64 -4.61 4.89
C PRO A 76 -37.47 -3.44 4.31
N LEU A 77 -37.11 -2.98 3.10
CA LEU A 77 -37.52 -1.67 2.61
C LEU A 77 -38.99 -1.67 2.18
N LYS A 78 -39.77 -0.73 2.71
CA LYS A 78 -41.20 -0.59 2.40
C LYS A 78 -41.51 0.74 1.73
N LEU A 79 -42.28 0.69 0.65
CA LEU A 79 -42.84 1.88 0.00
C LEU A 79 -44.33 2.00 0.36
N ILE A 80 -44.69 3.08 1.04
CA ILE A 80 -46.07 3.39 1.43
C ILE A 80 -46.64 4.42 0.46
N LYS A 81 -47.73 4.06 -0.20
CA LYS A 81 -48.55 4.95 -1.03
C LYS A 81 -49.66 5.55 -0.18
N THR A 82 -49.73 6.88 -0.12
CA THR A 82 -50.77 7.59 0.65
C THR A 82 -51.92 8.12 -0.22
N ALA A 83 -51.68 8.33 -1.51
CA ALA A 83 -52.68 8.78 -2.48
C ALA A 83 -52.35 8.25 -3.88
N ASP A 84 -53.34 8.25 -4.77
CA ASP A 84 -53.13 7.99 -6.18
C ASP A 84 -52.40 9.15 -6.86
N LEU A 85 -51.52 8.82 -7.79
CA LEU A 85 -50.85 9.77 -8.69
C LEU A 85 -51.32 9.47 -10.12
N PRO A 86 -52.42 10.09 -10.58
CA PRO A 86 -52.90 9.99 -11.96
C PRO A 86 -51.81 10.23 -13.03
N PRO A 87 -51.69 9.38 -14.07
CA PRO A 87 -50.69 9.55 -15.13
C PRO A 87 -51.00 10.69 -16.11
N ASP A 88 -52.11 11.42 -15.91
CA ASP A 88 -52.54 12.55 -16.74
C ASP A 88 -51.75 13.84 -16.49
N ARG A 89 -50.76 13.80 -15.61
CA ARG A 89 -49.93 14.93 -15.18
C ARG A 89 -48.52 14.49 -14.80
N ASN A 90 -47.67 15.47 -14.52
CA ASN A 90 -46.30 15.26 -14.06
C ASN A 90 -46.18 15.60 -12.58
N TYR A 91 -45.24 14.94 -11.92
CA TYR A 91 -44.99 15.08 -10.49
C TYR A 91 -43.52 15.38 -10.23
N ILE A 92 -43.26 16.31 -9.32
CA ILE A 92 -41.95 16.49 -8.70
C ILE A 92 -42.04 15.97 -7.26
N ILE A 93 -41.40 14.84 -7.00
CA ILE A 93 -41.36 14.17 -5.71
C ILE A 93 -40.14 14.67 -4.93
N GLY A 94 -40.36 15.49 -3.92
CA GLY A 94 -39.30 15.94 -3.03
C GLY A 94 -38.95 14.84 -2.04
N CYS A 95 -37.77 14.23 -2.19
CA CYS A 95 -37.30 13.10 -1.40
C CYS A 95 -36.47 13.59 -0.20
N HIS A 96 -36.85 13.17 1.01
CA HIS A 96 -36.24 13.57 2.29
C HIS A 96 -36.05 12.36 3.22
N PRO A 97 -35.04 12.34 4.12
CA PRO A 97 -33.78 13.06 4.02
C PRO A 97 -32.89 12.46 2.89
N HIS A 98 -31.78 13.12 2.56
CA HIS A 98 -30.82 12.58 1.59
C HIS A 98 -30.12 11.30 2.06
N GLY A 99 -29.74 11.22 3.34
CA GLY A 99 -28.86 10.14 3.84
C GLY A 99 -27.48 10.12 3.17
N VAL A 100 -26.65 9.13 3.52
CA VAL A 100 -25.30 9.01 2.94
C VAL A 100 -25.33 8.65 1.45
N LEU A 101 -26.22 7.75 1.04
CA LEU A 101 -26.36 7.25 -0.35
C LEU A 101 -27.79 7.32 -0.92
N SER A 102 -28.75 7.92 -0.21
CA SER A 102 -30.16 8.01 -0.64
C SER A 102 -30.79 6.66 -1.00
N ILE A 103 -30.57 5.65 -0.17
CA ILE A 103 -30.99 4.26 -0.39
C ILE A 103 -32.51 4.17 -0.56
N GLY A 104 -33.29 4.86 0.28
CA GLY A 104 -34.75 4.91 0.21
C GLY A 104 -35.24 5.46 -1.13
N ALA A 105 -34.83 6.68 -1.48
CA ALA A 105 -35.23 7.34 -2.73
C ALA A 105 -34.74 6.57 -3.98
N PHE A 106 -33.51 6.07 -3.96
CA PHE A 106 -32.96 5.24 -5.02
C PHE A 106 -33.79 3.98 -5.24
N THR A 107 -34.04 3.20 -4.18
CA THR A 107 -34.78 1.95 -4.30
C THR A 107 -36.21 2.20 -4.74
N ALA A 108 -36.86 3.24 -4.20
CA ALA A 108 -38.25 3.56 -4.48
C ALA A 108 -38.50 4.12 -5.91
N LEU A 109 -37.55 4.88 -6.47
CA LEU A 109 -37.78 5.61 -7.73
C LEU A 109 -36.87 5.18 -8.89
N CYS A 110 -35.71 4.57 -8.64
CA CYS A 110 -34.78 4.11 -9.70
C CYS A 110 -34.88 2.62 -9.99
N THR A 111 -35.43 1.85 -9.06
CA THR A 111 -35.51 0.40 -9.17
C THR A 111 -36.95 -0.05 -9.04
N ASP A 112 -37.26 -1.28 -9.45
CA ASP A 112 -38.55 -1.89 -9.13
C ASP A 112 -38.50 -2.79 -7.88
N GLY A 113 -37.47 -2.63 -7.02
CA GLY A 113 -37.29 -3.42 -5.81
C GLY A 113 -38.46 -3.32 -4.82
N THR A 114 -39.09 -2.14 -4.73
CA THR A 114 -40.30 -1.89 -3.92
C THR A 114 -41.61 -1.95 -4.72
N SER A 115 -41.56 -2.41 -5.97
CA SER A 115 -42.72 -2.48 -6.87
C SER A 115 -43.40 -1.12 -7.12
N PHE A 116 -42.62 -0.06 -7.32
CA PHE A 116 -43.15 1.27 -7.67
C PHE A 116 -44.06 1.21 -8.90
N SER A 117 -43.66 0.46 -9.94
CA SER A 117 -44.42 0.31 -11.18
C SER A 117 -45.82 -0.28 -10.95
N LYS A 118 -45.99 -1.13 -9.93
CA LYS A 118 -47.27 -1.73 -9.54
C LYS A 118 -48.13 -0.78 -8.70
N LEU A 119 -47.50 0.00 -7.81
CA LEU A 119 -48.19 0.96 -6.95
C LEU A 119 -48.68 2.19 -7.74
N TYR A 120 -47.93 2.58 -8.77
CA TYR A 120 -48.19 3.72 -9.64
C TYR A 120 -48.12 3.30 -11.12
N PRO A 121 -49.15 2.59 -11.62
CA PRO A 121 -49.15 2.10 -12.98
C PRO A 121 -49.14 3.27 -13.97
N ASN A 122 -48.44 3.08 -15.10
CA ASN A 122 -48.29 4.07 -16.18
C ASN A 122 -47.55 5.36 -15.80
N LEU A 123 -46.85 5.39 -14.66
CA LEU A 123 -45.92 6.47 -14.32
C LEU A 123 -44.47 6.08 -14.60
N LEU A 124 -43.75 6.93 -15.32
CA LEU A 124 -42.31 6.84 -15.53
C LEU A 124 -41.59 7.57 -14.41
N SER A 125 -40.93 6.85 -13.51
CA SER A 125 -40.12 7.47 -12.46
C SER A 125 -38.66 7.64 -12.82
N ASN A 126 -38.10 8.77 -12.40
CA ASN A 126 -36.69 9.15 -12.56
C ASN A 126 -36.20 9.79 -11.27
N ILE A 127 -34.90 9.69 -10.96
CA ILE A 127 -34.27 10.48 -9.89
C ILE A 127 -33.26 11.46 -10.48
N LEU A 128 -33.24 12.69 -9.98
CA LEU A 128 -32.22 13.68 -10.32
C LEU A 128 -31.11 13.62 -9.28
N THR A 129 -29.87 13.42 -9.75
CA THR A 129 -28.67 13.33 -8.92
C THR A 129 -27.55 14.21 -9.45
N LEU A 130 -26.47 14.35 -8.67
CA LEU A 130 -25.33 15.21 -8.99
C LEU A 130 -24.76 14.92 -10.40
N ASN A 131 -24.44 15.97 -11.16
CA ASN A 131 -23.89 15.89 -12.52
C ASN A 131 -22.60 15.07 -12.62
N GLY A 132 -21.69 15.19 -11.65
CA GLY A 132 -20.45 14.43 -11.60
C GLY A 132 -20.66 12.91 -11.58
N GLN A 133 -21.88 12.46 -11.27
CA GLN A 133 -22.21 11.06 -11.36
C GLN A 133 -22.14 10.55 -12.82
N PHE A 134 -22.40 11.39 -13.81
CA PHE A 134 -22.48 10.99 -15.23
C PHE A 134 -21.14 11.14 -15.99
N TYR A 135 -20.03 11.43 -15.32
CA TYR A 135 -18.71 11.59 -15.96
C TYR A 135 -17.92 10.29 -16.14
N PHE A 136 -18.32 9.23 -15.43
CA PHE A 136 -17.55 7.98 -15.37
C PHE A 136 -18.08 6.93 -16.36
N PRO A 137 -17.24 6.41 -17.28
CA PRO A 137 -17.64 5.38 -18.24
C PRO A 137 -18.20 4.12 -17.56
N ILE A 138 -19.12 3.42 -18.21
CA ILE A 138 -19.85 2.21 -17.76
C ILE A 138 -20.83 2.53 -16.62
N ARG A 139 -20.37 3.24 -15.60
CA ARG A 139 -21.18 3.71 -14.50
C ARG A 139 -22.29 4.65 -14.98
N ARG A 140 -21.98 5.55 -15.93
CA ARG A 140 -22.93 6.54 -16.46
C ARG A 140 -24.14 5.82 -17.04
N GLU A 141 -23.87 4.82 -17.88
CA GLU A 141 -24.90 4.02 -18.53
C GLU A 141 -25.74 3.29 -17.48
N ILE A 142 -25.12 2.63 -16.50
CA ILE A 142 -25.85 2.00 -15.38
C ILE A 142 -26.79 3.00 -14.67
N GLY A 143 -26.33 4.23 -14.43
CA GLY A 143 -27.14 5.28 -13.83
C GLY A 143 -28.36 5.65 -14.68
N ILE A 144 -28.17 5.84 -15.99
CA ILE A 144 -29.25 6.18 -16.95
C ILE A 144 -30.24 5.00 -17.08
N LEU A 145 -29.73 3.76 -17.15
CA LEU A 145 -30.52 2.53 -17.23
C LEU A 145 -31.45 2.34 -16.02
N LEU A 146 -31.06 2.86 -14.86
CA LEU A 146 -31.87 2.86 -13.64
C LEU A 146 -32.82 4.06 -13.56
N GLY A 147 -32.92 4.88 -14.61
CA GLY A 147 -33.74 6.09 -14.62
C GLY A 147 -33.13 7.27 -13.87
N GLY A 148 -31.82 7.24 -13.59
CA GLY A 148 -31.09 8.38 -13.07
C GLY A 148 -30.88 9.45 -14.14
N ALA A 149 -31.04 10.71 -13.76
CA ALA A 149 -30.78 11.87 -14.58
C ALA A 149 -29.93 12.91 -13.82
N GLU A 150 -29.25 13.79 -14.55
CA GLU A 150 -28.53 14.90 -13.94
C GLU A 150 -29.52 15.90 -13.31
N CYS A 151 -29.16 16.42 -12.13
CA CYS A 151 -29.88 17.49 -11.44
C CYS A 151 -29.54 18.87 -12.04
N SER A 152 -29.87 19.06 -13.31
CA SER A 152 -29.74 20.33 -14.04
C SER A 152 -31.10 20.87 -14.47
N ARG A 153 -31.17 22.17 -14.75
CA ARG A 153 -32.40 22.85 -15.20
C ARG A 153 -32.90 22.27 -16.51
N GLU A 154 -31.94 21.94 -17.39
CA GLU A 154 -32.15 21.41 -18.73
C GLU A 154 -32.70 19.99 -18.67
N SER A 155 -32.14 19.14 -17.81
CA SER A 155 -32.62 17.77 -17.59
C SER A 155 -34.01 17.76 -16.97
N LEU A 156 -34.25 18.58 -15.95
CA LEU A 156 -35.57 18.70 -15.32
C LEU A 156 -36.62 19.18 -16.32
N ARG A 157 -36.31 20.22 -17.11
CA ARG A 157 -37.17 20.70 -18.20
C ARG A 157 -37.48 19.58 -19.20
N TYR A 158 -36.44 18.88 -19.69
CA TYR A 158 -36.61 17.81 -20.67
C TYR A 158 -37.54 16.70 -20.16
N LEU A 159 -37.35 16.24 -18.92
CA LEU A 159 -38.16 15.20 -18.30
C LEU A 159 -39.61 15.64 -18.06
N LEU A 160 -39.85 16.92 -17.78
CA LEU A 160 -41.20 17.47 -17.62
C LEU A 160 -41.92 17.68 -18.96
N GLU A 161 -41.19 17.93 -20.04
CA GLU A 161 -41.76 18.17 -21.37
C GLU A 161 -41.91 16.89 -22.21
N HIS A 162 -41.12 15.84 -21.95
CA HIS A 162 -41.12 14.61 -22.74
C HIS A 162 -41.35 13.39 -21.83
N PRO A 163 -42.36 12.52 -22.08
CA PRO A 163 -43.27 12.51 -23.23
C PRO A 163 -44.44 13.52 -23.12
N GLY A 164 -44.43 14.38 -22.10
CA GLY A 164 -45.41 15.45 -21.88
C GLY A 164 -46.22 15.26 -20.59
N LYS A 165 -46.64 14.02 -20.28
CA LYS A 165 -47.39 13.65 -19.06
C LYS A 165 -46.97 12.28 -18.55
N GLY A 166 -47.30 11.94 -17.31
CA GLY A 166 -47.04 10.62 -16.74
C GLY A 166 -45.63 10.44 -16.16
N ARG A 167 -44.95 11.53 -15.80
CA ARG A 167 -43.61 11.49 -15.18
C ARG A 167 -43.68 11.68 -13.67
N ALA A 168 -42.92 10.88 -12.93
CA ALA A 168 -42.71 11.01 -11.49
C ALA A 168 -41.22 11.28 -11.21
N ILE A 169 -40.86 12.55 -11.02
CA ILE A 169 -39.47 13.00 -10.96
C ILE A 169 -39.05 13.21 -9.51
N GLY A 170 -38.23 12.31 -8.98
CA GLY A 170 -37.62 12.41 -7.66
C GLY A 170 -36.47 13.40 -7.61
N ILE A 171 -36.51 14.33 -6.65
CA ILE A 171 -35.41 15.24 -6.34
C ILE A 171 -35.07 15.10 -4.87
N VAL A 172 -33.81 14.77 -4.57
CA VAL A 172 -33.31 14.75 -3.19
C VAL A 172 -32.96 16.18 -2.77
N VAL A 173 -33.92 16.87 -2.18
CA VAL A 173 -33.92 18.35 -2.04
C VAL A 173 -32.78 18.87 -1.18
N GLY A 174 -32.42 18.15 -0.12
CA GLY A 174 -31.32 18.52 0.78
C GLY A 174 -29.94 18.54 0.14
N GLY A 175 -29.73 17.68 -0.85
CA GLY A 175 -28.46 17.49 -1.55
C GLY A 175 -27.28 17.24 -0.60
N ALA A 176 -26.09 17.69 -1.01
CA ALA A 176 -24.85 17.50 -0.27
C ALA A 176 -24.79 18.17 1.12
N GLN A 177 -25.76 19.03 1.51
CA GLN A 177 -25.79 19.52 2.90
C GLN A 177 -26.30 18.45 3.85
N GLU A 178 -27.45 17.84 3.53
CA GLU A 178 -28.04 16.79 4.37
C GLU A 178 -27.16 15.55 4.46
N VAL A 179 -26.36 15.27 3.42
CA VAL A 179 -25.34 14.21 3.46
C VAL A 179 -24.35 14.40 4.62
N LEU A 180 -23.95 15.65 4.91
CA LEU A 180 -23.01 15.95 5.98
C LEU A 180 -23.67 15.92 7.37
N ASP A 181 -25.01 15.94 7.43
CA ASP A 181 -25.81 15.96 8.65
C ASP A 181 -26.53 14.61 8.89
N ALA A 182 -26.26 13.59 8.07
CA ALA A 182 -26.84 12.25 8.07
C ALA A 182 -26.32 11.37 9.21
N HIS A 183 -26.58 11.78 10.46
CA HIS A 183 -26.26 11.00 11.64
C HIS A 183 -27.42 10.11 12.07
N ALA A 184 -27.08 8.92 12.60
CA ALA A 184 -28.04 7.98 13.15
C ALA A 184 -28.95 8.63 14.21
N ASN A 185 -30.22 8.26 14.22
CA ASN A 185 -31.30 8.80 15.05
C ASN A 185 -31.57 10.31 14.88
N ARG A 186 -31.02 10.96 13.85
CA ARG A 186 -31.37 12.34 13.47
C ARG A 186 -32.24 12.34 12.23
N ASN A 187 -33.20 13.27 12.24
CA ASN A 187 -34.22 13.43 11.20
C ASN A 187 -34.23 14.86 10.63
N ASP A 188 -33.13 15.60 10.85
CA ASP A 188 -33.01 16.99 10.42
C ASP A 188 -32.87 17.08 8.89
N ILE A 189 -33.61 18.00 8.29
CA ILE A 189 -33.57 18.25 6.84
C ILE A 189 -33.34 19.73 6.55
N ASN A 190 -32.79 20.03 5.37
CA ASN A 190 -32.49 21.37 4.93
C ASN A 190 -33.37 21.75 3.74
N ILE A 191 -34.55 22.30 4.05
CA ILE A 191 -35.56 22.64 3.04
C ILE A 191 -35.92 24.13 2.96
N LEU A 192 -35.82 24.93 4.04
CA LEU A 192 -36.33 26.31 4.05
C LEU A 192 -35.82 27.19 2.91
N GLN A 193 -34.54 27.03 2.58
CA GLN A 193 -33.86 27.83 1.57
C GLN A 193 -33.88 27.17 0.18
N ARG A 194 -34.60 26.05 0.01
CA ARG A 194 -34.61 25.23 -1.20
C ARG A 194 -35.88 25.43 -2.02
N THR A 195 -36.06 26.60 -2.59
CA THR A 195 -37.28 26.95 -3.36
C THR A 195 -37.21 26.62 -4.86
N GLY A 196 -36.05 26.17 -5.36
CA GLY A 196 -35.82 25.96 -6.80
C GLY A 196 -36.75 24.94 -7.45
N PHE A 197 -37.05 23.82 -6.77
CA PHE A 197 -37.95 22.79 -7.29
C PHE A 197 -39.40 23.28 -7.35
N VAL A 198 -39.83 24.12 -6.41
CA VAL A 198 -41.14 24.77 -6.39
C VAL A 198 -41.30 25.73 -7.56
N ARG A 199 -40.24 26.52 -7.85
CA ARG A 199 -40.21 27.39 -9.03
C ARG A 199 -40.41 26.61 -10.32
N PHE A 200 -39.76 25.44 -10.46
CA PHE A 200 -39.92 24.59 -11.64
C PHE A 200 -41.32 23.95 -11.72
N ALA A 201 -41.88 23.52 -10.59
CA ALA A 201 -43.25 23.01 -10.52
C ALA A 201 -44.26 24.03 -11.06
N LEU A 202 -44.16 25.29 -10.62
CA LEU A 202 -45.04 26.38 -11.06
C LEU A 202 -44.91 26.69 -12.57
N LYS A 203 -43.69 26.67 -13.11
CA LYS A 203 -43.47 26.93 -14.55
C LYS A 203 -44.02 25.84 -15.46
N HIS A 204 -43.94 24.58 -15.03
CA HIS A 204 -44.30 23.43 -15.86
C HIS A 204 -45.66 22.81 -15.49
N GLY A 205 -46.33 23.31 -14.43
CA GLY A 205 -47.60 22.77 -13.95
C GLY A 205 -47.47 21.34 -13.42
N ALA A 206 -46.32 21.01 -12.82
CA ALA A 206 -46.07 19.69 -12.23
C ALA A 206 -46.49 19.71 -10.76
N ASP A 207 -47.28 18.72 -10.34
CA ASP A 207 -47.76 18.61 -8.97
C ASP A 207 -46.59 18.29 -8.03
N LEU A 208 -46.55 18.92 -6.85
CA LEU A 208 -45.51 18.66 -5.86
C LEU A 208 -45.94 17.52 -4.95
N VAL A 209 -45.05 16.56 -4.70
CA VAL A 209 -45.34 15.41 -3.83
C VAL A 209 -44.27 15.31 -2.74
N PRO A 210 -44.63 15.46 -1.45
CA PRO A 210 -43.67 15.25 -0.37
C PRO A 210 -43.39 13.76 -0.20
N SER A 211 -42.13 13.38 -0.05
CA SER A 211 -41.71 12.00 0.25
C SER A 211 -40.72 11.99 1.41
N TYR A 212 -40.94 11.08 2.37
CA TYR A 212 -40.06 10.92 3.53
C TYR A 212 -39.60 9.46 3.70
N SER A 213 -38.31 9.24 3.90
CA SER A 213 -37.69 7.92 4.12
C SER A 213 -37.20 7.79 5.56
N PHE A 214 -37.98 7.10 6.38
CA PHE A 214 -37.61 6.79 7.77
C PHE A 214 -36.55 5.69 7.82
N GLY A 215 -35.61 5.79 8.77
CA GLY A 215 -34.49 4.85 8.92
C GLY A 215 -33.30 5.10 7.97
N GLU A 216 -33.42 6.06 7.05
CA GLU A 216 -32.41 6.38 6.04
C GLU A 216 -31.05 6.76 6.65
N ASN A 217 -31.05 7.52 7.75
CA ASN A 217 -29.81 7.94 8.43
C ASN A 217 -29.22 6.86 9.34
N ASP A 218 -29.91 5.73 9.56
CA ASP A 218 -29.48 4.66 10.48
C ASP A 218 -28.71 3.54 9.77
N VAL A 219 -28.69 3.54 8.44
CA VAL A 219 -27.99 2.54 7.63
C VAL A 219 -26.48 2.74 7.57
N TYR A 220 -25.98 3.89 8.03
CA TYR A 220 -24.56 4.16 8.20
C TYR A 220 -24.31 4.95 9.48
N ARG A 221 -23.12 4.77 10.07
CA ARG A 221 -22.65 5.58 11.19
C ARG A 221 -21.74 6.67 10.67
N GLN A 222 -22.20 7.91 10.63
CA GLN A 222 -21.41 9.06 10.21
C GLN A 222 -20.51 9.59 11.34
N THR A 223 -19.27 9.96 11.01
CA THR A 223 -18.33 10.62 11.94
C THR A 223 -18.88 11.97 12.40
N GLN A 224 -18.74 12.29 13.68
CA GLN A 224 -19.19 13.56 14.24
C GLN A 224 -18.44 14.74 13.61
N ASN A 225 -19.18 15.71 13.08
CA ASN A 225 -18.66 16.88 12.37
C ASN A 225 -19.50 18.13 12.67
N PRO A 226 -19.59 18.60 13.92
CA PRO A 226 -20.44 19.74 14.29
C PRO A 226 -20.07 21.02 13.53
N LEU A 227 -21.03 21.93 13.36
CA LEU A 227 -20.82 23.23 12.73
C LEU A 227 -19.70 24.00 13.42
N GLY A 228 -18.77 24.55 12.64
CA GLY A 228 -17.58 25.25 13.14
C GLY A 228 -16.37 24.35 13.41
N SER A 229 -16.53 23.02 13.46
CA SER A 229 -15.39 22.11 13.62
C SER A 229 -14.42 22.17 12.43
N PRO A 230 -13.12 21.90 12.61
CA PRO A 230 -12.15 21.86 11.52
C PRO A 230 -12.56 20.92 10.38
N LEU A 231 -13.06 19.72 10.73
CA LEU A 231 -13.58 18.75 9.76
C LEU A 231 -14.73 19.34 8.95
N ARG A 232 -15.72 19.96 9.61
CA ARG A 232 -16.86 20.57 8.92
C ARG A 232 -16.42 21.74 8.04
N ASN A 233 -15.44 22.53 8.46
CA ASN A 233 -14.90 23.65 7.67
C ASN A 233 -14.22 23.15 6.39
N ILE A 234 -13.40 22.09 6.48
CA ILE A 234 -12.79 21.44 5.30
C ILE A 234 -13.88 20.90 4.38
N GLN A 235 -14.86 20.16 4.94
CA GLN A 235 -15.96 19.60 4.16
C GLN A 235 -16.76 20.69 3.42
N ASN A 236 -17.03 21.82 4.09
CA ASN A 236 -17.69 22.97 3.49
C ASN A 236 -16.86 23.62 2.38
N GLN A 237 -15.53 23.74 2.55
CA GLN A 237 -14.63 24.25 1.52
C GLN A 237 -14.57 23.33 0.29
N VAL A 238 -14.46 22.02 0.49
CA VAL A 238 -14.47 21.02 -0.61
C VAL A 238 -15.81 21.08 -1.34
N LYS A 239 -16.92 21.10 -0.61
CA LYS A 239 -18.27 21.27 -1.18
C LYS A 239 -18.38 22.55 -2.01
N ALA A 240 -17.84 23.67 -1.53
CA ALA A 240 -17.91 24.96 -2.24
C ALA A 240 -17.11 24.94 -3.56
N LYS A 241 -15.98 24.22 -3.60
CA LYS A 241 -15.13 24.12 -4.80
C LYS A 241 -15.60 23.06 -5.79
N CYS A 242 -16.05 21.90 -5.30
CA CYS A 242 -16.28 20.71 -6.12
C CYS A 242 -17.76 20.33 -6.27
N GLY A 243 -18.68 20.98 -5.56
CA GLY A 243 -20.12 20.66 -5.57
C GLY A 243 -20.50 19.35 -4.88
N PHE A 244 -19.50 18.58 -4.43
CA PHE A 244 -19.64 17.32 -3.70
C PHE A 244 -18.66 17.28 -2.53
N CYS A 245 -19.05 16.67 -1.43
CA CYS A 245 -18.15 16.38 -0.31
C CYS A 245 -18.43 14.97 0.20
N PRO A 246 -17.43 14.07 0.22
CA PRO A 246 -17.64 12.72 0.72
C PRO A 246 -17.85 12.77 2.25
N PRO A 247 -18.99 12.28 2.75
CA PRO A 247 -19.16 12.07 4.17
C PRO A 247 -18.17 11.01 4.66
N LEU A 248 -17.66 11.16 5.89
CA LEU A 248 -16.92 10.10 6.57
C LEU A 248 -17.93 9.22 7.31
N PHE A 249 -18.10 7.99 6.86
CA PHE A 249 -19.10 7.05 7.42
C PHE A 249 -18.54 5.64 7.56
N MET A 250 -19.15 4.87 8.46
CA MET A 250 -18.84 3.49 8.75
C MET A 250 -20.09 2.63 8.64
N GLY A 251 -19.98 1.54 7.89
CA GLY A 251 -20.98 0.49 7.80
C GLY A 251 -20.44 -0.84 8.33
N ARG A 252 -20.70 -1.92 7.60
CA ARG A 252 -20.31 -3.30 7.91
C ARG A 252 -19.51 -3.95 6.78
N SER A 253 -18.87 -5.07 7.07
CA SER A 253 -18.16 -5.90 6.09
C SER A 253 -19.10 -6.85 5.37
N ILE A 254 -18.60 -7.50 4.31
CA ILE A 254 -19.30 -8.59 3.62
C ILE A 254 -19.62 -9.73 4.60
N PHE A 255 -18.78 -9.94 5.62
CA PHE A 255 -18.94 -10.97 6.64
C PHE A 255 -19.82 -10.54 7.83
N GLY A 256 -20.42 -9.35 7.79
CA GLY A 256 -21.34 -8.87 8.83
C GLY A 256 -20.68 -8.27 10.07
N ILE A 257 -19.37 -8.09 10.06
CA ILE A 257 -18.62 -7.36 11.11
C ILE A 257 -19.01 -5.88 11.00
N PRO A 258 -19.26 -5.12 12.09
CA PRO A 258 -19.68 -3.71 12.05
C PRO A 258 -18.53 -2.75 11.66
N PHE A 259 -17.85 -3.09 10.59
CA PHE A 259 -16.69 -2.42 10.05
C PHE A 259 -16.62 -2.64 8.53
N GLY A 260 -16.79 -1.58 7.74
CA GLY A 260 -16.71 -1.65 6.27
C GLY A 260 -17.59 -0.62 5.56
N ILE A 261 -17.69 -0.76 4.24
CA ILE A 261 -18.41 0.19 3.36
C ILE A 261 -19.85 -0.24 3.05
N LEU A 262 -20.26 -1.45 3.43
CA LEU A 262 -21.65 -1.89 3.23
C LEU A 262 -22.55 -1.28 4.30
N PRO A 263 -23.77 -0.84 4.00
CA PRO A 263 -24.67 -0.30 5.01
C PRO A 263 -25.15 -1.37 6.02
N TYR A 264 -25.58 -0.94 7.20
CA TYR A 264 -26.23 -1.80 8.19
C TYR A 264 -27.59 -2.28 7.68
N ARG A 265 -27.98 -3.50 8.11
CA ARG A 265 -29.30 -4.08 7.84
C ARG A 265 -30.33 -3.44 8.78
N ARG A 266 -30.79 -2.24 8.44
CA ARG A 266 -31.81 -1.49 9.20
C ARG A 266 -33.05 -1.25 8.32
N PRO A 267 -34.25 -1.26 8.92
CA PRO A 267 -35.48 -1.03 8.18
C PRO A 267 -35.51 0.39 7.57
N ILE A 268 -35.85 0.51 6.29
CA ILE A 268 -36.18 1.79 5.65
C ILE A 268 -37.66 1.78 5.25
N THR A 269 -38.40 2.82 5.62
CA THR A 269 -39.77 3.04 5.13
C THR A 269 -39.85 4.35 4.37
N THR A 270 -40.05 4.28 3.05
CA THR A 270 -40.28 5.45 2.21
C THR A 270 -41.77 5.66 2.04
N VAL A 271 -42.27 6.83 2.45
CA VAL A 271 -43.67 7.22 2.34
C VAL A 271 -43.79 8.29 1.27
N ILE A 272 -44.59 8.03 0.23
CA ILE A 272 -44.92 9.03 -0.80
C ILE A 272 -46.27 9.65 -0.44
N GLY A 273 -46.25 10.96 -0.18
CA GLY A 273 -47.38 11.79 0.24
C GLY A 273 -48.41 12.05 -0.85
N ALA A 274 -49.47 12.78 -0.48
CA ALA A 274 -50.48 13.22 -1.42
C ALA A 274 -49.97 14.36 -2.31
N PRO A 275 -50.38 14.43 -3.58
CA PRO A 275 -49.95 15.50 -4.47
C PRO A 275 -50.59 16.84 -4.08
N ILE A 276 -49.77 17.88 -4.05
CA ILE A 276 -50.18 19.28 -3.95
C ILE A 276 -50.38 19.77 -5.38
N ARG A 277 -51.60 20.20 -5.69
CA ARG A 277 -51.97 20.61 -7.04
C ARG A 277 -51.26 21.91 -7.40
N VAL A 278 -50.58 21.92 -8.55
CA VAL A 278 -49.89 23.11 -9.04
C VAL A 278 -50.51 23.58 -10.35
N THR A 279 -50.93 24.84 -10.37
CA THR A 279 -51.38 25.50 -11.59
C THR A 279 -50.19 26.09 -12.31
N LYS A 280 -50.05 25.78 -13.60
CA LYS A 280 -48.99 26.33 -14.45
C LYS A 280 -49.11 27.85 -14.54
N ILE A 281 -48.01 28.55 -14.32
CA ILE A 281 -47.89 30.00 -14.52
C ILE A 281 -47.25 30.26 -15.87
N GLU A 282 -47.90 31.08 -16.71
CA GLU A 282 -47.32 31.57 -17.95
C GLU A 282 -46.33 32.71 -17.61
N GLY A 283 -45.03 32.44 -17.73
CA GLY A 283 -43.95 33.39 -17.40
C GLY A 283 -43.13 33.00 -16.16
N GLU A 284 -42.41 33.97 -15.57
CA GLU A 284 -41.64 33.77 -14.34
C GLU A 284 -42.55 33.87 -13.10
N PRO A 285 -42.63 32.83 -12.24
CA PRO A 285 -43.36 32.90 -10.98
C PRO A 285 -42.77 33.97 -10.05
N THR A 286 -43.62 34.72 -9.36
CA THR A 286 -43.18 35.69 -8.36
C THR A 286 -42.65 34.98 -7.10
N GLU A 287 -41.72 35.62 -6.38
CA GLU A 287 -41.19 35.05 -5.12
C GLU A 287 -42.28 34.79 -4.07
N GLN A 288 -43.35 35.60 -4.06
CA GLN A 288 -44.49 35.38 -3.18
C GLN A 288 -45.24 34.08 -3.51
N GLN A 289 -45.49 33.80 -4.79
CA GLN A 289 -46.14 32.55 -5.23
C GLN A 289 -45.27 31.33 -4.92
N ILE A 290 -43.95 31.45 -5.13
CA ILE A 290 -42.98 30.40 -4.81
C ILE A 290 -43.01 30.12 -3.30
N GLN A 291 -42.95 31.16 -2.47
CA GLN A 291 -42.92 31.01 -1.01
C GLN A 291 -44.23 30.45 -0.46
N GLN A 292 -45.38 30.84 -1.02
CA GLN A 292 -46.69 30.32 -0.62
C GLN A 292 -46.79 28.82 -0.87
N LEU A 293 -46.49 28.36 -2.10
CA LEU A 293 -46.51 26.94 -2.44
C LEU A 293 -45.44 26.15 -1.67
N HIS A 294 -44.27 26.74 -1.44
CA HIS A 294 -43.21 26.13 -0.62
C HIS A 294 -43.65 25.95 0.83
N THR A 295 -44.37 26.91 1.40
CA THR A 295 -44.92 26.82 2.76
C THR A 295 -45.97 25.71 2.85
N GLU A 296 -46.84 25.60 1.86
CA GLU A 296 -47.80 24.50 1.76
C GLU A 296 -47.11 23.14 1.62
N TYR A 297 -46.06 23.05 0.82
CA TYR A 297 -45.22 21.86 0.71
C TYR A 297 -44.61 21.45 2.06
N CYS A 298 -44.01 22.39 2.79
CA CYS A 298 -43.43 22.13 4.12
C CYS A 298 -44.50 21.69 5.12
N HIS A 299 -45.70 22.29 5.09
CA HIS A 299 -46.81 21.87 5.93
C HIS A 299 -47.26 20.44 5.62
N SER A 300 -47.41 20.09 4.35
CA SER A 300 -47.76 18.73 3.91
C SER A 300 -46.70 17.71 4.28
N LEU A 301 -45.41 18.06 4.15
CA LEU A 301 -44.29 17.21 4.57
C LEU A 301 -44.28 16.97 6.09
N ASN A 302 -44.53 18.00 6.90
CA ASN A 302 -44.63 17.85 8.35
C ASN A 302 -45.79 16.94 8.74
N LYS A 303 -46.97 17.15 8.15
CA LYS A 303 -48.13 16.28 8.36
C LYS A 303 -47.83 14.83 7.98
N LEU A 304 -47.13 14.60 6.88
CA LEU A 304 -46.69 13.28 6.45
C LEU A 304 -45.74 12.67 7.48
N PHE A 305 -44.75 13.42 7.96
CA PHE A 305 -43.82 12.94 8.98
C PHE A 305 -44.55 12.54 10.27
N ASP A 306 -45.38 13.43 10.81
CA ASP A 306 -46.10 13.18 12.07
C ASP A 306 -47.04 11.97 11.98
N SER A 307 -47.64 11.74 10.81
CA SER A 307 -48.54 10.61 10.60
C SER A 307 -47.82 9.26 10.64
N TYR A 308 -46.53 9.20 10.31
CA TYR A 308 -45.80 7.94 10.13
C TYR A 308 -44.59 7.76 11.06
N LYS A 309 -44.19 8.78 11.85
CA LYS A 309 -43.04 8.72 12.77
C LYS A 309 -43.13 7.61 13.83
N HIS A 310 -44.35 7.24 14.23
CA HIS A 310 -44.61 6.15 15.18
C HIS A 310 -44.12 4.78 14.68
N LEU A 311 -44.01 4.58 13.35
CA LEU A 311 -43.54 3.32 12.76
C LEU A 311 -42.04 3.05 13.01
N HIS A 312 -41.28 4.06 13.45
CA HIS A 312 -39.84 3.99 13.66
C HIS A 312 -39.43 4.37 15.09
N SER A 313 -40.35 4.21 16.06
CA SER A 313 -40.10 4.47 17.48
C SER A 313 -39.55 5.87 17.78
N ILE A 314 -39.91 6.86 16.95
CA ILE A 314 -39.57 8.26 17.16
C ILE A 314 -40.53 8.81 18.23
N PRO A 315 -40.03 9.33 19.37
CA PRO A 315 -40.87 9.86 20.45
C PRO A 315 -41.83 10.96 19.97
N GLU A 316 -43.05 11.02 20.52
CA GLU A 316 -44.09 11.98 20.11
C GLU A 316 -43.68 13.45 20.37
N ASP A 317 -42.88 13.67 21.42
CA ASP A 317 -42.34 14.97 21.86
C ASP A 317 -41.22 15.51 20.95
N LYS A 318 -40.64 14.65 20.09
CA LYS A 318 -39.68 15.10 19.08
C LYS A 318 -40.42 15.66 17.88
N THR A 319 -40.63 16.97 17.89
CA THR A 319 -41.09 17.76 16.74
C THR A 319 -39.93 18.10 15.80
N TYR A 320 -40.28 18.27 14.53
CA TYR A 320 -39.40 18.58 13.41
C TYR A 320 -38.57 19.86 13.63
N TRP A 321 -37.26 19.84 13.38
CA TRP A 321 -36.46 21.06 13.25
C TRP A 321 -36.16 21.32 11.78
N VAL A 322 -37.02 22.14 11.18
CA VAL A 322 -36.78 22.74 9.87
C VAL A 322 -35.67 23.80 10.04
N ASN A 323 -34.42 23.36 9.96
CA ASN A 323 -33.14 24.07 10.04
C ASN A 323 -32.84 24.98 11.27
N ARG A 324 -31.66 24.74 11.85
CA ARG A 324 -31.01 25.57 12.87
C ARG A 324 -30.43 26.83 12.21
N MET A 325 -31.27 27.80 11.86
CA MET A 325 -30.86 29.20 11.68
C MET A 325 -32.09 30.12 11.83
N MET A 326 -32.15 30.83 12.96
CA MET A 326 -33.12 31.87 13.33
C MET A 326 -34.61 31.48 13.37
N MET A 327 -35.01 30.90 14.49
CA MET A 327 -36.13 31.40 15.29
C MET A 327 -35.71 31.17 16.76
N LEU A 328 -35.07 32.17 17.37
CA LEU A 328 -35.18 32.32 18.82
C LEU A 328 -36.54 33.01 19.02
N PRO A 329 -37.60 32.33 19.50
CA PRO A 329 -38.71 33.05 20.10
C PRO A 329 -38.20 33.60 21.42
N ASN A 330 -38.01 34.93 21.52
CA ASN A 330 -38.05 35.83 22.69
C ASN A 330 -37.70 35.36 24.14
N ASP A 331 -37.08 34.21 24.38
CA ASP A 331 -36.93 33.63 25.72
C ASP A 331 -35.50 33.75 26.29
N SER A 332 -34.70 34.69 25.76
CA SER A 332 -33.38 35.04 26.31
C SER A 332 -33.43 35.77 27.67
N ILE A 333 -34.62 35.98 28.26
CA ILE A 333 -34.76 36.57 29.60
C ILE A 333 -34.83 35.50 30.71
N VAL A 334 -35.27 34.28 30.40
CA VAL A 334 -35.53 33.27 31.46
C VAL A 334 -34.26 32.53 31.88
N LEU A 335 -33.33 32.25 30.96
CA LEU A 335 -32.09 31.51 31.29
C LEU A 335 -31.06 32.31 32.10
N MET A 336 -31.09 33.65 32.05
CA MET A 336 -30.22 34.48 32.89
C MET A 336 -30.68 34.55 34.35
N GLN A 337 -31.95 34.28 34.66
CA GLN A 337 -32.45 34.25 36.04
C GLN A 337 -32.23 32.91 36.75
N GLU A 338 -32.07 31.82 36.01
CA GLU A 338 -31.86 30.48 36.61
C GLU A 338 -30.38 30.19 36.91
N VAL A 339 -29.46 30.68 36.07
CA VAL A 339 -28.00 30.54 36.30
C VAL A 339 -27.53 31.39 37.49
N SER A 340 -28.18 32.53 37.76
CA SER A 340 -27.92 33.36 38.94
C SER A 340 -28.33 32.68 40.26
N LYS A 341 -29.12 31.60 40.25
CA LYS A 341 -29.62 30.93 41.47
C LYS A 341 -28.73 29.81 41.99
N ILE A 342 -27.75 29.32 41.21
CA ILE A 342 -26.97 28.12 41.58
C ILE A 342 -25.58 28.46 42.15
N GLY A 343 -25.12 29.71 42.10
CA GLY A 343 -24.01 30.20 42.94
C GLY A 343 -22.71 29.39 42.88
N MET A 344 -22.40 28.74 41.76
CA MET A 344 -21.11 28.06 41.56
C MET A 344 -20.21 28.95 40.71
N ASP A 345 -18.96 29.13 41.16
CA ASP A 345 -17.97 29.89 40.41
C ASP A 345 -17.46 29.12 39.17
N GLU A 346 -17.10 29.88 38.14
CA GLU A 346 -16.62 29.37 36.85
C GLU A 346 -15.29 28.62 36.97
N ALA A 347 -14.54 28.87 38.05
CA ALA A 347 -13.23 28.28 38.33
C ALA A 347 -13.33 26.85 38.89
N SER A 348 -14.37 26.55 39.66
CA SER A 348 -14.61 25.22 40.24
C SER A 348 -15.09 24.21 39.20
N LEU A 349 -15.82 24.66 38.18
CA LEU A 349 -16.26 23.80 37.07
C LEU A 349 -15.09 23.34 36.20
N LEU A 350 -14.03 24.13 36.10
CA LEU A 350 -12.84 23.82 35.29
C LEU A 350 -11.88 22.82 35.98
N ASN A 351 -11.92 22.73 37.31
CA ASN A 351 -11.04 21.86 38.09
C ASN A 351 -11.59 20.43 38.25
N VAL A 352 -12.91 20.23 38.25
CA VAL A 352 -13.52 18.89 38.30
C VAL A 352 -13.32 18.12 36.99
N THR A 353 -13.09 18.81 35.88
CA THR A 353 -12.75 18.20 34.57
C THR A 353 -11.27 17.89 34.36
N LYS A 354 -10.37 18.25 35.30
CA LYS A 354 -8.90 18.12 35.14
C LYS A 354 -8.26 16.94 35.88
N ILE A 355 -9.04 16.08 36.52
CA ILE A 355 -8.53 14.86 37.16
C ILE A 355 -8.93 13.66 36.31
N GLY A 356 -8.14 13.41 35.27
CA GLY A 356 -8.36 12.32 34.32
C GLY A 356 -7.63 12.57 33.01
N THR A 357 -6.29 12.62 33.04
CA THR A 357 -5.46 12.53 31.84
C THR A 357 -5.64 11.14 31.23
N THR A 358 -6.71 10.99 30.46
CA THR A 358 -6.86 9.91 29.49
C THR A 358 -6.39 10.48 28.16
N HIS A 359 -5.40 9.84 27.54
CA HIS A 359 -4.88 10.21 26.23
C HIS A 359 -6.08 10.31 25.27
N MET A 360 -6.41 11.53 24.81
CA MET A 360 -7.50 11.72 23.86
C MET A 360 -7.02 11.20 22.51
N ALA A 361 -7.68 10.16 22.00
CA ALA A 361 -7.43 9.63 20.67
C ALA A 361 -7.40 10.77 19.64
N PRO A 362 -6.42 10.78 18.72
CA PRO A 362 -6.20 11.89 17.80
C PRO A 362 -7.38 12.09 16.84
N ALA A 363 -7.54 13.31 16.35
CA ALA A 363 -8.60 13.60 15.40
C ALA A 363 -8.43 12.74 14.14
N THR A 364 -9.51 12.21 13.59
CA THR A 364 -9.45 11.26 12.47
C THR A 364 -8.67 11.80 11.25
N TRP A 365 -8.66 13.11 11.01
CA TRP A 365 -7.85 13.72 9.95
C TRP A 365 -6.34 13.71 10.26
N GLN A 366 -5.95 13.71 11.53
CA GLN A 366 -4.55 13.56 11.94
C GLN A 366 -4.10 12.13 11.69
N THR A 367 -4.89 11.15 12.14
CA THR A 367 -4.63 9.73 11.86
C THR A 367 -4.55 9.48 10.36
N TRP A 368 -5.62 9.77 9.60
CA TRP A 368 -5.68 9.43 8.19
C TRP A 368 -4.91 10.40 7.29
N GLY A 369 -4.96 11.70 7.55
CA GLY A 369 -4.28 12.69 6.72
C GLY A 369 -2.77 12.70 6.96
N VAL A 370 -2.35 12.92 8.21
CA VAL A 370 -0.92 12.95 8.55
C VAL A 370 -0.33 11.54 8.46
N GLY A 371 -1.02 10.51 8.96
CA GLY A 371 -0.57 9.12 8.83
C GLY A 371 -0.41 8.64 7.39
N LEU A 372 -1.40 8.86 6.50
CA LEU A 372 -1.22 8.52 5.07
C LEU A 372 -0.11 9.34 4.41
N THR A 373 0.09 10.59 4.84
CA THR A 373 1.21 11.42 4.34
C THR A 373 2.55 10.84 4.79
N SER A 374 2.68 10.44 6.05
CA SER A 374 3.88 9.77 6.56
C SER A 374 4.18 8.48 5.78
N VAL A 375 3.16 7.66 5.51
CA VAL A 375 3.29 6.43 4.71
C VAL A 375 3.63 6.72 3.25
N ALA A 376 3.10 7.80 2.67
CA ALA A 376 3.48 8.22 1.33
C ALA A 376 4.95 8.67 1.26
N ILE A 377 5.42 9.38 2.29
CA ILE A 377 6.82 9.79 2.39
C ILE A 377 7.71 8.56 2.52
N THR A 378 7.38 7.59 3.39
CA THR A 378 8.18 6.36 3.53
C THR A 378 8.24 5.57 2.22
N ALA A 379 7.11 5.42 1.52
CA ALA A 379 7.03 4.63 0.30
C ALA A 379 7.74 5.29 -0.91
N PHE A 380 7.66 6.61 -1.07
CA PHE A 380 8.13 7.27 -2.29
C PHE A 380 9.47 8.00 -2.15
N ALA A 381 9.90 8.36 -0.94
CA ALA A 381 11.19 9.02 -0.75
C ALA A 381 12.39 8.22 -1.31
N PRO A 382 12.48 6.88 -1.15
CA PRO A 382 13.58 6.09 -1.72
C PRO A 382 13.57 6.07 -3.24
N SER A 383 12.38 6.05 -3.84
CA SER A 383 12.19 6.10 -5.30
C SER A 383 12.64 7.46 -5.87
N VAL A 384 12.40 8.56 -5.15
CA VAL A 384 12.93 9.88 -5.50
C VAL A 384 14.44 9.92 -5.30
N GLY A 385 14.94 9.36 -4.20
CA GLY A 385 16.37 9.28 -3.90
C GLY A 385 17.16 8.57 -4.99
N ILE A 386 16.65 7.45 -5.53
CA ILE A 386 17.37 6.72 -6.57
C ILE A 386 17.37 7.43 -7.94
N LEU A 387 16.44 8.35 -8.18
CA LEU A 387 16.49 9.22 -9.37
C LEU A 387 17.63 10.24 -9.30
N LEU A 388 18.10 10.58 -8.09
CA LEU A 388 19.22 11.50 -7.87
C LEU A 388 20.58 10.78 -7.90
N VAL A 389 20.60 9.47 -7.69
CA VAL A 389 21.82 8.65 -7.67
C VAL A 389 22.67 8.77 -8.95
N PRO A 390 22.11 8.79 -10.18
CA PRO A 390 22.90 8.96 -11.41
C PRO A 390 23.69 10.28 -11.49
N LEU A 391 23.41 11.26 -10.64
CA LEU A 391 24.11 12.54 -10.59
C LEU A 391 25.42 12.47 -9.76
N LEU A 392 25.64 11.37 -9.04
CA LEU A 392 26.83 11.17 -8.21
C LEU A 392 27.94 10.48 -9.00
N SER A 393 29.19 10.90 -8.77
CA SER A 393 30.35 10.18 -9.31
C SER A 393 30.47 8.79 -8.65
N LYS A 394 31.07 7.81 -9.35
CA LYS A 394 31.17 6.42 -8.86
C LYS A 394 31.74 6.31 -7.44
N SER A 395 32.80 7.05 -7.15
CA SER A 395 33.45 7.05 -5.82
C SER A 395 32.57 7.70 -4.74
N ILE A 396 31.86 8.79 -5.07
CA ILE A 396 30.94 9.44 -4.13
C ILE A 396 29.74 8.53 -3.87
N TYR A 397 29.22 7.88 -4.90
CA TYR A 397 28.11 6.93 -4.80
C TYR A 397 28.45 5.77 -3.86
N GLU A 398 29.59 5.11 -4.03
CA GLU A 398 29.99 3.99 -3.17
C GLU A 398 30.13 4.43 -1.71
N ARG A 399 30.76 5.58 -1.44
CA ARG A 399 30.90 6.14 -0.08
C ARG A 399 29.56 6.54 0.53
N PHE A 400 28.69 7.16 -0.26
CA PHE A 400 27.36 7.60 0.17
C PHE A 400 26.48 6.41 0.52
N MET A 401 26.50 5.35 -0.31
CA MET A 401 25.75 4.12 -0.03
C MET A 401 26.26 3.41 1.22
N THR A 402 27.57 3.33 1.43
CA THR A 402 28.15 2.78 2.67
C THR A 402 27.67 3.53 3.91
N PHE A 403 27.68 4.86 3.86
CA PHE A 403 27.18 5.69 4.96
C PHE A 403 25.68 5.47 5.19
N LEU A 404 24.87 5.46 4.12
CA LEU A 404 23.42 5.26 4.24
C LEU A 404 23.06 3.87 4.77
N VAL A 405 23.70 2.81 4.29
CA VAL A 405 23.46 1.45 4.82
C VAL A 405 23.78 1.40 6.32
N ALA A 406 24.90 2.02 6.74
CA ALA A 406 25.26 2.10 8.15
C ALA A 406 24.30 2.96 8.99
N LEU A 407 23.80 4.06 8.43
CA LEU A 407 22.74 4.88 9.04
C LEU A 407 21.45 4.07 9.21
N GLY A 408 21.08 3.26 8.20
CA GLY A 408 19.97 2.31 8.28
C GLY A 408 20.17 1.28 9.39
N VAL A 409 21.37 0.71 9.54
CA VAL A 409 21.70 -0.20 10.65
C VAL A 409 21.50 0.48 12.01
N GLY A 410 22.03 1.70 12.17
CA GLY A 410 21.92 2.45 13.42
C GLY A 410 20.48 2.80 13.78
N THR A 411 19.72 3.33 12.82
CA THR A 411 18.30 3.67 13.00
C THR A 411 17.42 2.45 13.24
N LEU A 412 17.62 1.33 12.53
CA LEU A 412 16.85 0.10 12.71
C LEU A 412 17.10 -0.52 14.10
N SER A 413 18.37 -0.61 14.51
CA SER A 413 18.73 -1.12 15.84
C SER A 413 18.17 -0.25 16.97
N GLY A 414 18.25 1.08 16.83
CA GLY A 414 17.69 2.04 17.77
C GLY A 414 16.17 2.02 17.83
N SER A 415 15.48 1.97 16.69
CA SER A 415 14.02 1.85 16.59
C SER A 415 13.53 0.59 17.31
N THR A 416 14.19 -0.55 17.06
CA THR A 416 13.85 -1.82 17.70
C THR A 416 14.00 -1.77 19.23
N ILE A 417 15.16 -1.30 19.71
CA ILE A 417 15.53 -1.37 21.13
C ILE A 417 14.88 -0.26 21.96
N TYR A 418 14.78 0.96 21.44
CA TYR A 418 14.27 2.10 22.20
C TYR A 418 12.78 2.38 22.01
N ILE A 419 12.18 1.94 20.90
CA ILE A 419 10.78 2.26 20.56
C ILE A 419 9.91 1.00 20.56
N LEU A 420 10.21 0.03 19.70
CA LEU A 420 9.28 -1.09 19.45
C LEU A 420 9.22 -2.12 20.59
N ILE A 421 10.35 -2.58 21.12
CA ILE A 421 10.38 -3.52 22.25
C ILE A 421 9.66 -2.95 23.48
N PRO A 422 9.98 -1.73 23.98
CA PRO A 422 9.30 -1.23 25.16
C PRO A 422 7.81 -1.00 24.96
N GLN A 423 7.36 -0.65 23.75
CA GLN A 423 5.94 -0.56 23.40
C GLN A 423 5.27 -1.94 23.35
N ALA A 424 5.92 -2.94 22.74
CA ALA A 424 5.42 -4.31 22.67
C ALA A 424 5.17 -4.93 24.05
N PHE A 425 5.98 -4.58 25.05
CA PHE A 425 5.89 -5.10 26.42
C PHE A 425 5.23 -4.15 27.43
N GLY A 426 4.78 -2.95 27.01
CA GLY A 426 4.19 -1.95 27.92
C GLY A 426 5.13 -1.50 29.06
N VAL A 427 6.45 -1.52 28.83
CA VAL A 427 7.45 -1.35 29.90
C VAL A 427 7.59 0.10 30.37
N ILE A 428 7.26 1.05 29.48
CA ILE A 428 7.41 2.48 29.74
C ILE A 428 6.48 2.91 30.89
N ASP A 429 5.29 2.34 30.96
CA ASP A 429 4.27 2.70 31.96
C ASP A 429 4.53 2.08 33.34
N THR A 430 5.36 1.03 33.40
CA THR A 430 5.63 0.25 34.64
C THR A 430 6.97 0.57 35.31
N ILE A 431 8.04 0.80 34.54
CA ILE A 431 9.42 0.92 35.07
C ILE A 431 9.95 2.36 35.02
N GLY A 432 9.26 3.25 34.29
CA GLY A 432 9.68 4.63 34.04
C GLY A 432 10.65 4.74 32.86
N GLN A 433 10.33 5.66 31.93
CA GLN A 433 11.00 5.84 30.63
C GLN A 433 12.53 5.95 30.73
N LEU A 434 13.05 6.77 31.64
CA LEU A 434 14.50 7.01 31.78
C LEU A 434 15.27 5.77 32.27
N SER A 435 14.65 4.95 33.13
CA SER A 435 15.27 3.72 33.66
C SER A 435 15.42 2.65 32.58
N TYR A 436 14.40 2.50 31.72
CA TYR A 436 14.45 1.58 30.58
C TYR A 436 15.48 2.04 29.55
N ILE A 437 15.41 3.31 29.12
CA ILE A 437 16.28 3.85 28.07
C ILE A 437 17.75 3.70 28.47
N ASN A 438 18.13 3.97 29.72
CA ASN A 438 19.51 3.79 30.17
C ASN A 438 19.99 2.34 30.07
N LYS A 439 19.15 1.36 30.44
CA LYS A 439 19.48 -0.07 30.32
C LYS A 439 19.56 -0.50 28.84
N ALA A 440 18.64 -0.01 28.03
CA ALA A 440 18.62 -0.23 26.58
C ALA A 440 19.89 0.34 25.90
N SER A 441 20.37 1.51 26.35
CA SER A 441 21.63 2.10 25.91
C SER A 441 22.84 1.23 26.23
N VAL A 442 22.84 0.55 27.38
CA VAL A 442 23.92 -0.41 27.73
C VAL A 442 23.87 -1.63 26.79
N VAL A 443 22.69 -2.15 26.49
CA VAL A 443 22.52 -3.30 25.58
C VAL A 443 23.04 -2.96 24.17
N ILE A 444 22.59 -1.84 23.59
CA ILE A 444 23.01 -1.45 22.24
C ILE A 444 24.51 -1.12 22.19
N SER A 445 25.05 -0.49 23.24
CA SER A 445 26.48 -0.20 23.35
C SER A 445 27.31 -1.48 23.42
N ALA A 446 26.84 -2.51 24.12
CA ALA A 446 27.51 -3.81 24.18
C ALA A 446 27.55 -4.47 22.79
N ILE A 447 26.43 -4.49 22.05
CA ILE A 447 26.36 -5.04 20.69
C ILE A 447 27.40 -4.36 19.79
N TYR A 448 27.44 -3.02 19.78
CA TYR A 448 28.37 -2.27 18.95
C TYR A 448 29.82 -2.33 19.45
N ALA A 449 30.06 -2.52 20.75
CA ALA A 449 31.40 -2.79 21.28
C ALA A 449 31.94 -4.13 20.75
N PHE A 450 31.14 -5.20 20.78
CA PHE A 450 31.53 -6.49 20.19
C PHE A 450 31.74 -6.39 18.68
N PHE A 451 30.86 -5.67 17.97
CA PHE A 451 31.05 -5.39 16.55
C PHE A 451 32.39 -4.65 16.28
N THR A 452 32.73 -3.66 17.10
CA THR A 452 33.99 -2.92 16.99
C THR A 452 35.21 -3.80 17.26
N VAL A 453 35.13 -4.71 18.24
CA VAL A 453 36.18 -5.70 18.51
C VAL A 453 36.36 -6.64 17.32
N ASP A 454 35.26 -7.13 16.72
CA ASP A 454 35.30 -7.94 15.50
C ASP A 454 36.00 -7.19 14.35
N ARG A 455 35.69 -5.90 14.16
CA ARG A 455 36.40 -5.06 13.18
C ARG A 455 37.89 -4.94 13.49
N ALA A 456 38.25 -4.64 14.74
CA ALA A 456 39.65 -4.49 15.15
C ALA A 456 40.45 -5.78 14.94
N LEU A 457 39.87 -6.94 15.25
CA LEU A 457 40.47 -8.25 15.01
C LEU A 457 40.71 -8.50 13.52
N ALA A 458 39.74 -8.18 12.65
CA ALA A 458 39.92 -8.32 11.20
C ALA A 458 41.11 -7.49 10.69
N TYR A 459 41.23 -6.23 11.14
CA TYR A 459 42.37 -5.39 10.80
C TYR A 459 43.70 -5.93 11.35
N LEU A 460 43.73 -6.39 12.61
CA LEU A 460 44.92 -6.97 13.24
C LEU A 460 45.41 -8.23 12.51
N ILE A 461 44.50 -9.14 12.16
CA ILE A 461 44.80 -10.36 11.41
C ILE A 461 45.37 -10.00 10.03
N HIS A 462 44.75 -9.07 9.32
CA HIS A 462 45.24 -8.65 8.02
C HIS A 462 46.61 -7.98 8.10
N PHE A 463 46.83 -7.11 9.10
CA PHE A 463 48.11 -6.46 9.32
C PHE A 463 49.23 -7.46 9.63
N LYS A 464 48.96 -8.48 10.47
CA LYS A 464 49.89 -9.59 10.72
C LYS A 464 50.21 -10.38 9.45
N LYS A 465 49.20 -10.68 8.60
CA LYS A 465 49.40 -11.36 7.30
C LYS A 465 50.28 -10.52 6.36
N MET A 466 50.05 -9.21 6.27
CA MET A 466 50.87 -8.27 5.49
C MET A 466 52.32 -8.21 5.99
N GLN A 467 52.54 -8.14 7.30
CA GLN A 467 53.88 -8.15 7.88
C GLN A 467 54.63 -9.46 7.62
N SER A 468 53.96 -10.61 7.78
CA SER A 468 54.53 -11.92 7.47
C SER A 468 54.93 -12.02 5.99
N LYS A 469 54.06 -11.55 5.07
CA LYS A 469 54.36 -11.51 3.64
C LYS A 469 55.55 -10.60 3.33
N ARG A 470 55.63 -9.41 3.94
CA ARG A 470 56.79 -8.49 3.79
C ARG A 470 58.08 -9.08 4.35
N ARG A 471 58.03 -9.79 5.47
CA ARG A 471 59.19 -10.50 6.04
C ARG A 471 59.66 -11.60 5.11
N LYS A 472 58.76 -12.44 4.59
CA LYS A 472 59.09 -13.48 3.59
C LYS A 472 59.69 -12.89 2.31
N ILE A 473 59.13 -11.80 1.78
CA ILE A 473 59.69 -11.10 0.61
C ILE A 473 61.08 -10.56 0.93
N ARG A 474 61.24 -9.81 2.03
CA ARG A 474 62.54 -9.25 2.44
C ARG A 474 63.60 -10.34 2.65
N GLN A 475 63.21 -11.48 3.21
CA GLN A 475 64.08 -12.63 3.37
C GLN A 475 64.46 -13.24 2.02
N SER A 476 63.49 -13.47 1.12
CA SER A 476 63.79 -13.93 -0.25
C SER A 476 64.64 -12.93 -1.07
N THR A 477 64.49 -11.63 -0.84
CA THR A 477 65.32 -10.59 -1.48
C THR A 477 66.72 -10.56 -0.88
N LEU A 478 66.86 -10.71 0.45
CA LEU A 478 68.16 -10.84 1.12
C LEU A 478 68.87 -12.12 0.66
N ASP A 479 68.17 -13.25 0.58
CA ASP A 479 68.71 -14.52 0.10
C ASP A 479 69.14 -14.40 -1.37
N ALA A 480 68.37 -13.72 -2.22
CA ALA A 480 68.74 -13.45 -3.61
C ALA A 480 70.00 -12.55 -3.71
N VAL A 481 70.08 -11.48 -2.92
CA VAL A 481 71.25 -10.58 -2.90
C VAL A 481 72.50 -11.28 -2.31
N MET A 482 72.33 -12.07 -1.25
CA MET A 482 73.41 -12.84 -0.64
C MET A 482 73.87 -14.00 -1.53
N SER A 483 72.99 -14.58 -2.33
CA SER A 483 73.36 -15.57 -3.34
C SER A 483 74.20 -14.96 -4.47
N ASP A 484 73.97 -13.69 -4.80
CA ASP A 484 74.73 -12.95 -5.81
C ASP A 484 76.14 -12.56 -5.30
N ASP A 485 76.27 -12.21 -4.01
CA ASP A 485 77.58 -12.01 -3.36
C ASP A 485 78.35 -13.33 -3.17
N SER A 486 77.63 -14.45 -2.94
CA SER A 486 78.25 -15.79 -2.87
C SER A 486 78.76 -16.29 -4.23
N ASN A 487 78.23 -15.77 -5.35
CA ASN A 487 78.74 -16.06 -6.69
C ASN A 487 79.97 -15.23 -7.06
N LYS A 488 80.22 -14.09 -6.39
CA LYS A 488 81.50 -13.37 -6.52
C LYS A 488 82.63 -13.98 -5.70
N SER A 489 82.33 -14.66 -4.58
CA SER A 489 83.37 -15.30 -3.75
C SER A 489 83.64 -16.77 -4.09
N LYS A 490 82.73 -17.46 -4.78
CA LYS A 490 82.88 -18.88 -5.18
C LYS A 490 83.69 -19.13 -6.46
N GLN A 491 84.33 -18.10 -7.04
CA GLN A 491 85.27 -18.29 -8.16
C GLN A 491 86.72 -18.52 -7.70
N ILE A 492 86.96 -18.70 -6.40
CA ILE A 492 88.28 -19.09 -5.89
C ILE A 492 88.09 -20.27 -4.92
N THR A 493 88.69 -21.40 -5.27
CA THR A 493 88.89 -22.63 -4.49
C THR A 493 87.70 -23.60 -4.37
N MET A 494 87.65 -24.53 -5.32
CA MET A 494 87.20 -25.91 -5.11
C MET A 494 88.46 -26.75 -4.87
N ASP A 495 88.51 -27.52 -3.77
CA ASP A 495 88.93 -28.93 -3.77
C ASP A 495 89.16 -29.50 -2.35
N ASN A 496 88.66 -30.72 -2.16
CA ASN A 496 89.03 -31.77 -1.19
C ASN A 496 88.34 -31.85 0.20
N LEU A 497 87.23 -32.60 0.22
CA LEU A 497 87.03 -33.96 0.81
C LEU A 497 87.44 -34.30 2.27
N VAL A 498 86.43 -34.88 2.97
CA VAL A 498 86.45 -35.90 4.07
C VAL A 498 86.65 -35.31 5.49
N ASP A 499 85.84 -35.53 6.53
CA ASP A 499 84.93 -36.63 6.93
C ASP A 499 83.83 -36.16 7.91
N SER A 500 82.76 -36.98 8.00
CA SER A 500 81.69 -37.18 9.00
C SER A 500 81.56 -36.24 10.23
N THR A 501 80.38 -35.80 10.67
CA THR A 501 79.22 -36.57 11.16
C THR A 501 78.11 -35.59 11.59
N ASN A 502 76.85 -36.07 11.61
CA ASN A 502 75.69 -35.52 12.32
C ASN A 502 75.22 -34.10 11.99
N ASP A 503 74.13 -34.00 11.22
CA ASP A 503 73.11 -33.00 11.56
C ASP A 503 71.69 -33.52 11.28
N SER A 504 71.08 -34.08 12.31
CA SER A 504 69.69 -34.56 12.36
C SER A 504 68.65 -33.42 12.46
N ASN A 505 68.99 -32.19 12.06
CA ASN A 505 68.10 -31.03 12.16
C ASN A 505 67.41 -30.62 10.84
N ASN A 506 67.92 -31.03 9.68
CA ASN A 506 67.29 -30.65 8.40
C ASN A 506 66.03 -31.44 8.05
N ASN A 507 65.86 -32.66 8.59
CA ASN A 507 64.63 -33.45 8.38
C ASN A 507 63.49 -33.05 9.31
N LYS A 508 63.77 -32.41 10.45
CA LYS A 508 62.71 -31.84 11.28
C LYS A 508 62.14 -30.59 10.60
N GLU A 509 62.95 -29.63 10.18
CA GLU A 509 62.39 -28.43 9.53
C GLU A 509 61.60 -28.73 8.25
N ALA A 510 61.97 -29.73 7.44
CA ALA A 510 61.19 -30.11 6.26
C ALA A 510 59.86 -30.78 6.64
N VAL A 511 59.87 -31.71 7.61
CA VAL A 511 58.66 -32.41 8.08
C VAL A 511 57.71 -31.48 8.83
N TRP A 512 58.24 -30.55 9.64
CA TRP A 512 57.44 -29.52 10.32
C TRP A 512 56.82 -28.53 9.30
N ARG A 513 57.51 -28.22 8.19
CA ARG A 513 57.00 -27.34 7.13
C ARG A 513 55.91 -28.02 6.30
N ASP A 514 56.02 -29.32 6.05
CA ASP A 514 55.00 -30.11 5.37
C ASP A 514 53.78 -30.41 6.26
N GLU A 515 53.97 -30.67 7.56
CA GLU A 515 52.87 -30.83 8.53
C GLU A 515 52.14 -29.51 8.82
N GLU A 516 52.84 -28.38 8.78
CA GLU A 516 52.24 -27.04 8.91
C GLU A 516 51.51 -26.66 7.61
N LEU A 517 52.05 -27.01 6.44
CA LEU A 517 51.38 -26.81 5.15
C LEU A 517 50.13 -27.68 4.99
N GLU A 518 50.16 -28.94 5.45
CA GLU A 518 48.99 -29.82 5.43
C GLU A 518 47.96 -29.43 6.49
N ARG A 519 48.38 -28.92 7.67
CA ARG A 519 47.45 -28.30 8.62
C ARG A 519 46.81 -27.03 8.07
N ASP A 520 47.58 -26.17 7.40
CA ASP A 520 47.07 -24.97 6.74
C ASP A 520 46.13 -25.33 5.58
N LYS A 521 46.43 -26.36 4.79
CA LYS A 521 45.53 -26.87 3.74
C LYS A 521 44.26 -27.47 4.31
N THR A 522 44.34 -28.21 5.41
CA THR A 522 43.18 -28.85 6.05
C THR A 522 42.32 -27.82 6.78
N GLN A 523 42.94 -26.82 7.41
CA GLN A 523 42.25 -25.66 7.98
C GLN A 523 41.62 -24.81 6.87
N PHE A 524 42.31 -24.56 5.77
CA PHE A 524 41.76 -23.85 4.62
C PHE A 524 40.63 -24.65 3.95
N LYS A 525 40.73 -25.99 3.90
CA LYS A 525 39.66 -26.87 3.39
C LYS A 525 38.45 -26.88 4.32
N ASN A 526 38.65 -26.90 5.64
CA ASN A 526 37.56 -26.81 6.62
C ASN A 526 36.94 -25.41 6.65
N GLU A 527 37.74 -24.34 6.54
CA GLU A 527 37.24 -22.97 6.38
C GLU A 527 36.53 -22.79 5.03
N LEU A 528 37.00 -23.45 3.96
CA LEU A 528 36.36 -23.47 2.65
C LEU A 528 35.08 -24.32 2.69
N GLU A 529 35.03 -25.43 3.40
CA GLU A 529 33.83 -26.26 3.59
C GLU A 529 32.80 -25.56 4.48
N VAL A 530 33.21 -24.92 5.58
CA VAL A 530 32.34 -24.09 6.43
C VAL A 530 31.90 -22.83 5.68
N ALA A 531 32.76 -22.21 4.87
CA ALA A 531 32.38 -21.12 3.97
C ALA A 531 31.51 -21.60 2.81
N ILE A 532 31.64 -22.85 2.35
CA ILE A 532 30.79 -23.47 1.32
C ILE A 532 29.43 -23.85 1.91
N VAL A 533 29.35 -24.28 3.17
CA VAL A 533 28.11 -24.63 3.89
C VAL A 533 27.38 -23.38 4.38
N SER A 534 28.10 -22.37 4.86
CA SER A 534 27.56 -21.04 5.16
C SER A 534 27.10 -20.33 3.89
N ASN A 535 27.87 -20.44 2.79
CA ASN A 535 27.38 -20.06 1.46
C ASN A 535 26.35 -21.03 0.89
N ALA A 536 26.16 -22.26 1.39
CA ALA A 536 25.18 -23.21 0.86
C ALA A 536 23.76 -22.79 1.22
N LEU A 537 23.58 -22.19 2.41
CA LEU A 537 22.32 -21.54 2.79
C LEU A 537 22.03 -20.32 1.90
N THR A 538 23.04 -19.52 1.59
CA THR A 538 22.95 -18.39 0.63
C THR A 538 22.83 -18.86 -0.84
N ARG A 539 23.31 -20.07 -1.17
CA ARG A 539 23.25 -20.71 -2.50
C ARG A 539 22.00 -21.57 -2.73
N THR A 540 21.04 -21.58 -1.81
CA THR A 540 19.67 -22.02 -2.15
C THR A 540 19.09 -21.18 -3.30
N PHE A 541 19.70 -20.02 -3.63
CA PHE A 541 19.22 -19.11 -4.67
C PHE A 541 20.29 -18.56 -5.64
N SER A 542 21.39 -19.30 -5.90
CA SER A 542 22.29 -18.98 -7.04
C SER A 542 22.93 -20.25 -7.61
N SER A 543 22.58 -20.57 -8.86
CA SER A 543 23.25 -21.56 -9.69
C SER A 543 24.11 -20.86 -10.75
N ARG A 544 25.35 -20.51 -10.37
CA ARG A 544 26.33 -19.90 -11.29
C ARG A 544 26.83 -20.87 -12.36
N GLN A 545 26.99 -20.29 -13.54
CA GLN A 545 27.56 -20.81 -14.80
C GLN A 545 29.04 -21.23 -14.71
N ARG A 546 29.46 -22.18 -15.54
CA ARG A 546 30.83 -22.29 -16.07
C ARG A 546 30.78 -22.39 -17.59
N SER A 547 31.57 -21.54 -18.25
CA SER A 547 31.93 -21.67 -19.66
C SER A 547 32.69 -22.97 -19.91
N ALA A 548 32.51 -23.56 -21.08
CA ALA A 548 33.27 -24.72 -21.53
C ALA A 548 34.75 -24.35 -21.67
N VAL A 549 35.60 -25.00 -20.88
CA VAL A 549 37.01 -25.22 -21.22
C VAL A 549 37.10 -26.68 -21.62
N ILE A 550 37.52 -26.93 -22.86
CA ILE A 550 37.77 -28.27 -23.38
C ILE A 550 39.02 -28.80 -22.65
N ASP A 551 38.83 -29.57 -21.58
CA ASP A 551 39.95 -30.07 -20.78
C ASP A 551 40.34 -31.52 -21.09
N THR A 552 39.66 -32.23 -22.00
CA THR A 552 40.10 -33.61 -22.32
C THR A 552 39.54 -34.16 -23.63
N ILE A 553 40.44 -34.54 -24.53
CA ILE A 553 40.17 -35.54 -25.57
C ILE A 553 40.57 -36.89 -24.97
N LYS A 554 39.60 -37.78 -24.74
CA LYS A 554 39.92 -39.19 -24.44
C LYS A 554 40.18 -39.91 -25.76
N CYS A 555 41.46 -40.08 -26.07
CA CYS A 555 41.90 -41.23 -26.86
C CYS A 555 42.63 -42.18 -25.88
N GLY A 556 42.48 -43.49 -26.04
CA GLY A 556 42.79 -44.50 -25.02
C GLY A 556 44.06 -44.29 -24.19
N ASN A 557 43.98 -44.61 -22.89
CA ASN A 557 45.03 -44.77 -21.86
C ASN A 557 46.29 -43.88 -21.81
N ARG A 558 46.41 -42.77 -22.55
CA ARG A 558 47.46 -41.76 -22.33
C ARG A 558 46.93 -40.34 -22.49
N SER A 559 47.15 -39.51 -21.47
CA SER A 559 46.90 -38.07 -21.49
C SER A 559 48.10 -37.32 -22.08
N VAL A 560 47.89 -36.52 -23.12
CA VAL A 560 48.90 -35.59 -23.68
C VAL A 560 48.43 -34.16 -23.46
N LEU A 561 49.29 -33.30 -22.90
CA LEU A 561 49.07 -31.87 -22.73
C LEU A 561 49.15 -31.15 -24.08
N VAL A 562 48.08 -30.44 -24.45
CA VAL A 562 48.04 -29.62 -25.66
C VAL A 562 48.82 -28.33 -25.45
N SER A 563 49.73 -27.99 -26.37
CA SER A 563 50.56 -26.79 -26.25
C SER A 563 49.77 -25.50 -26.55
N PRO A 564 50.18 -24.34 -26.01
CA PRO A 564 49.50 -23.05 -26.19
C PRO A 564 49.37 -22.59 -27.65
N GLU A 565 50.22 -23.12 -28.55
CA GLU A 565 50.26 -22.73 -29.95
C GLU A 565 49.03 -23.26 -30.74
N LEU A 566 48.54 -24.46 -30.39
CA LEU A 566 47.39 -25.07 -31.06
C LEU A 566 46.07 -24.37 -30.68
N ASN A 567 45.98 -23.88 -29.44
CA ASN A 567 44.82 -23.11 -28.97
C ASN A 567 44.70 -21.78 -29.74
N ARG A 568 45.84 -21.19 -30.12
CA ARG A 568 45.91 -19.93 -30.88
C ARG A 568 45.46 -20.13 -32.34
N GLN A 569 45.75 -21.28 -32.94
CA GLN A 569 45.32 -21.63 -34.30
C GLN A 569 43.82 -21.95 -34.40
N LEU A 570 43.23 -22.62 -33.40
CA LEU A 570 41.79 -22.92 -33.37
C LEU A 570 40.92 -21.66 -33.15
N SER A 571 41.43 -20.70 -32.39
CA SER A 571 40.76 -19.40 -32.18
C SER A 571 40.65 -18.61 -33.49
N GLN A 572 41.67 -18.71 -34.36
CA GLN A 572 41.71 -18.02 -35.65
C GLN A 572 40.81 -18.65 -36.72
N MET A 573 40.41 -19.92 -36.58
CA MET A 573 39.44 -20.55 -37.50
C MET A 573 37.98 -20.16 -37.18
N SER A 574 37.66 -19.88 -35.92
CA SER A 574 36.33 -19.51 -35.43
C SER A 574 35.78 -18.21 -36.05
N ASP A 575 36.66 -17.24 -36.31
CA ASP A 575 36.26 -15.93 -36.84
C ASP A 575 35.90 -15.95 -38.35
N SER A 576 36.23 -17.03 -39.07
CA SER A 576 35.97 -17.15 -40.51
C SER A 576 34.58 -17.68 -40.88
N VAL A 577 33.81 -18.18 -39.90
CA VAL A 577 32.53 -18.89 -40.15
C VAL A 577 31.29 -18.02 -39.91
N PHE A 578 31.42 -16.86 -39.25
CA PHE A 578 30.33 -15.90 -39.06
C PHE A 578 30.12 -14.96 -40.26
N SER A 579 30.02 -15.52 -41.46
CA SER A 579 29.46 -14.80 -42.62
C SER A 579 28.81 -15.78 -43.59
N ARG A 580 27.54 -16.13 -43.34
CA ARG A 580 26.52 -16.34 -44.39
C ARG A 580 25.14 -16.57 -43.77
N LYS A 581 24.17 -15.77 -44.23
CA LYS A 581 22.74 -15.89 -43.97
C LYS A 581 22.12 -17.05 -44.77
N SER A 582 21.01 -17.55 -44.23
CA SER A 582 19.78 -18.01 -44.91
C SER A 582 19.57 -19.50 -45.20
N SER A 583 18.33 -19.90 -44.88
CA SER A 583 17.44 -20.91 -45.49
C SER A 583 17.68 -22.41 -45.26
N ALA A 584 16.67 -23.02 -44.63
CA ALA A 584 16.33 -24.46 -44.59
C ALA A 584 16.05 -25.04 -46.01
N PRO A 585 15.71 -26.34 -46.20
CA PRO A 585 15.61 -27.47 -45.27
C PRO A 585 16.35 -28.76 -45.71
N THR A 586 16.31 -29.74 -44.81
CA THR A 586 16.82 -31.12 -44.80
C THR A 586 16.40 -32.00 -46.00
N GLN A 587 17.35 -32.77 -46.54
CA GLN A 587 17.09 -34.03 -47.27
C GLN A 587 18.16 -35.08 -46.93
N ASN A 588 17.69 -36.29 -46.61
CA ASN A 588 18.47 -37.52 -46.41
C ASN A 588 18.55 -38.32 -47.73
N ALA A 589 19.73 -38.84 -48.10
CA ALA A 589 19.97 -39.97 -49.03
C ALA A 589 21.49 -40.25 -49.04
N SER A 590 22.05 -41.39 -48.62
CA SER A 590 21.99 -42.81 -49.05
C SER A 590 23.07 -43.24 -50.07
N ILE A 591 24.07 -43.99 -49.56
CA ILE A 591 24.64 -45.29 -50.04
C ILE A 591 25.58 -45.37 -51.29
N ALA A 592 26.65 -46.19 -51.11
CA ALA A 592 27.51 -46.98 -52.05
C ALA A 592 28.69 -46.27 -52.74
N GLU A 593 29.89 -46.85 -52.96
CA GLU A 593 30.54 -48.16 -52.69
C GLU A 593 32.08 -48.01 -52.90
N LYS A 594 32.89 -48.88 -52.25
CA LYS A 594 34.28 -49.41 -52.53
C LYS A 594 35.32 -48.53 -53.28
N ASP A 595 36.61 -48.48 -52.92
CA ASP A 595 37.53 -49.60 -52.70
C ASP A 595 38.92 -49.15 -52.16
N ASN A 596 39.60 -50.08 -51.46
CA ASN A 596 41.03 -50.25 -51.22
C ASN A 596 41.92 -49.30 -50.37
N THR A 597 42.36 -49.90 -49.25
CA THR A 597 43.74 -49.95 -48.73
C THR A 597 44.43 -48.64 -48.34
N VAL A 598 44.25 -48.21 -47.09
CA VAL A 598 45.34 -47.87 -46.15
C VAL A 598 44.81 -48.15 -44.74
N GLN A 599 45.64 -48.77 -43.92
CA GLN A 599 45.39 -49.06 -42.52
C GLN A 599 45.49 -47.75 -41.72
N ASP A 600 44.35 -47.14 -41.43
CA ASP A 600 44.25 -46.05 -40.46
C ASP A 600 43.10 -46.39 -39.49
N ASP A 601 43.42 -46.37 -38.20
CA ASP A 601 42.48 -46.61 -37.09
C ASP A 601 41.36 -45.55 -37.09
N SER A 602 40.28 -45.82 -37.83
CA SER A 602 39.12 -44.93 -37.87
C SER A 602 38.28 -45.08 -36.60
N VAL A 603 38.43 -44.14 -35.67
CA VAL A 603 37.52 -43.98 -34.53
C VAL A 603 36.15 -43.53 -35.05
N SER A 604 35.13 -44.39 -34.90
CA SER A 604 33.73 -44.04 -35.16
C SER A 604 33.28 -42.97 -34.16
N MET A 605 32.85 -41.81 -34.65
CA MET A 605 32.31 -40.71 -33.86
C MET A 605 30.81 -40.59 -34.17
N CYS A 606 29.97 -41.03 -33.25
CA CYS A 606 28.52 -40.83 -33.34
C CYS A 606 28.20 -39.43 -32.78
N ILE A 607 27.73 -38.52 -33.64
CA ILE A 607 27.29 -37.18 -33.23
C ILE A 607 25.77 -37.24 -33.10
N ASP A 608 25.26 -37.43 -31.89
CA ASP A 608 23.86 -37.13 -31.57
C ASP A 608 23.75 -35.62 -31.34
N VAL A 609 23.23 -34.90 -32.34
CA VAL A 609 22.86 -33.50 -32.18
C VAL A 609 21.53 -33.44 -31.43
N VAL A 610 21.62 -33.41 -30.10
CA VAL A 610 20.49 -33.05 -29.24
C VAL A 610 20.38 -31.53 -29.25
N GLU A 611 19.33 -30.98 -29.86
CA GLU A 611 18.96 -29.57 -29.69
C GLU A 611 18.65 -29.30 -28.21
N GLN A 612 19.64 -28.81 -27.47
CA GLN A 612 19.42 -28.27 -26.14
C GLN A 612 18.83 -26.87 -26.28
N VAL A 613 17.56 -26.71 -25.88
CA VAL A 613 17.01 -25.38 -25.58
C VAL A 613 17.76 -24.84 -24.38
N VAL A 614 18.79 -24.05 -24.63
CA VAL A 614 19.57 -23.34 -23.61
C VAL A 614 18.67 -22.25 -23.02
N ILE A 615 18.07 -22.52 -21.86
CA ILE A 615 17.42 -21.49 -21.05
C ILE A 615 18.54 -20.67 -20.39
N ASP A 616 18.58 -19.38 -20.68
CA ASP A 616 19.57 -18.44 -20.12
C ASP A 616 19.41 -18.31 -18.60
N THR A 617 20.27 -19.02 -17.86
CA THR A 617 20.27 -19.10 -16.39
C THR A 617 20.54 -17.75 -15.72
N SER A 618 21.21 -16.81 -16.41
CA SER A 618 21.49 -15.48 -15.87
C SER A 618 20.21 -14.66 -15.64
N HIS A 619 19.23 -14.78 -16.53
CA HIS A 619 17.93 -14.13 -16.38
C HIS A 619 17.09 -14.73 -15.23
N LEU A 620 17.21 -16.04 -14.98
CA LEU A 620 16.52 -16.72 -13.87
C LEU A 620 17.13 -16.36 -12.50
N GLU A 621 18.46 -16.27 -12.39
CA GLU A 621 19.14 -15.88 -11.15
C GLU A 621 18.80 -14.43 -10.76
N VAL A 622 18.84 -13.50 -11.73
CA VAL A 622 18.46 -12.10 -11.52
C VAL A 622 17.01 -11.96 -11.10
N ALA A 623 16.11 -12.74 -11.70
CA ALA A 623 14.71 -12.76 -11.32
C ALA A 623 14.52 -13.28 -9.89
N THR A 624 15.21 -14.35 -9.50
CA THR A 624 15.07 -14.98 -8.18
C THR A 624 15.55 -14.09 -7.04
N VAL A 625 16.73 -13.47 -7.19
CA VAL A 625 17.25 -12.49 -6.22
C VAL A 625 16.31 -11.28 -6.11
N ALA A 626 15.76 -10.81 -7.24
CA ALA A 626 14.81 -9.72 -7.24
C ALA A 626 13.50 -10.08 -6.51
N TYR A 627 12.95 -11.28 -6.71
CA TYR A 627 11.74 -11.73 -6.02
C TYR A 627 11.93 -11.84 -4.51
N MET A 628 13.07 -12.39 -4.05
CA MET A 628 13.37 -12.48 -2.61
C MET A 628 13.46 -11.10 -1.97
N ILE A 629 14.15 -10.17 -2.63
CA ILE A 629 14.29 -8.78 -2.17
C ILE A 629 12.91 -8.10 -2.10
N ILE A 630 12.10 -8.23 -3.15
CA ILE A 630 10.76 -7.62 -3.21
C ILE A 630 9.86 -8.20 -2.12
N PHE A 631 9.92 -9.52 -1.87
CA PHE A 631 9.15 -10.15 -0.81
C PHE A 631 9.55 -9.63 0.58
N GLY A 632 10.85 -9.58 0.88
CA GLY A 632 11.36 -9.05 2.14
C GLY A 632 10.99 -7.58 2.35
N SER A 633 11.15 -6.75 1.31
CA SER A 633 10.72 -5.35 1.34
C SER A 633 9.20 -5.22 1.50
N SER A 634 8.40 -6.07 0.84
CA SER A 634 6.94 -6.03 0.97
C SER A 634 6.47 -6.35 2.39
N ALA A 635 7.07 -7.35 3.03
CA ALA A 635 6.78 -7.71 4.41
C ALA A 635 7.15 -6.57 5.38
N ASN A 636 8.35 -5.99 5.21
CA ASN A 636 8.81 -4.88 6.03
C ASN A 636 7.89 -3.65 5.88
N ASN A 637 7.64 -3.22 4.64
CA ASN A 637 6.79 -2.08 4.34
C ASN A 637 5.36 -2.24 4.88
N PHE A 638 4.80 -3.45 4.84
CA PHE A 638 3.50 -3.75 5.43
C PHE A 638 3.51 -3.57 6.95
N VAL A 639 4.54 -4.08 7.63
CA VAL A 639 4.70 -3.99 9.09
C VAL A 639 4.99 -2.55 9.54
N ASP A 640 5.79 -1.81 8.79
CA ASP A 640 6.05 -0.38 8.95
C ASP A 640 4.75 0.42 8.85
N GLY A 641 3.95 0.15 7.81
CA GLY A 641 2.62 0.71 7.63
C GLY A 641 1.74 0.41 8.85
N MET A 642 1.64 -0.85 9.27
CA MET A 642 0.85 -1.25 10.43
C MET A 642 1.27 -0.53 11.71
N SER A 643 2.58 -0.39 11.94
CA SER A 643 3.12 0.26 13.13
C SER A 643 2.78 1.76 13.15
N ILE A 644 2.93 2.45 12.01
CA ILE A 644 2.50 3.85 11.86
C ILE A 644 0.99 3.98 12.08
N GLY A 645 0.21 3.07 11.51
CA GLY A 645 -1.25 3.08 11.63
C GLY A 645 -1.74 2.88 13.06
N ALA A 646 -1.18 1.89 13.76
CA ALA A 646 -1.50 1.61 15.16
C ALA A 646 -1.15 2.81 16.05
N ALA A 647 0.06 3.36 15.90
CA ALA A 647 0.52 4.52 16.65
C ALA A 647 -0.37 5.77 16.45
N PHE A 648 -0.73 6.08 15.21
CA PHE A 648 -1.64 7.19 14.91
C PHE A 648 -3.09 6.93 15.31
N SER A 649 -3.46 5.69 15.64
CA SER A 649 -4.78 5.38 16.18
C SER A 649 -4.86 5.60 17.69
N ASP A 650 -3.73 5.45 18.39
CA ASP A 650 -3.61 5.71 19.82
C ASP A 650 -3.37 7.21 20.11
N SER A 651 -2.32 7.79 19.53
CA SER A 651 -1.90 9.16 19.87
C SER A 651 -1.25 9.88 18.69
N PHE A 652 -1.51 11.19 18.56
CA PHE A 652 -0.90 11.99 17.49
C PHE A 652 0.63 12.06 17.64
N SER A 653 1.11 12.20 18.88
CA SER A 653 2.53 12.34 19.18
C SER A 653 3.28 11.03 18.95
N ASP A 654 2.72 9.90 19.40
CA ASP A 654 3.31 8.58 19.16
C ASP A 654 3.26 8.22 17.66
N GLY A 655 2.16 8.54 16.96
CA GLY A 655 2.05 8.40 15.51
C GLY A 655 3.11 9.20 14.74
N LEU A 656 3.33 10.47 15.11
CA LEU A 656 4.34 11.31 14.49
C LEU A 656 5.77 10.81 14.80
N SER A 657 6.03 10.43 16.05
CA SER A 657 7.31 9.89 16.49
C SER A 657 7.67 8.60 15.75
N ILE A 658 6.75 7.63 15.71
CA ILE A 658 6.94 6.36 14.98
C ILE A 658 7.04 6.61 13.48
N GLY A 659 6.21 7.49 12.92
CA GLY A 659 6.29 7.86 11.51
C GLY A 659 7.65 8.41 11.11
N ILE A 660 8.20 9.35 11.89
CA ILE A 660 9.54 9.89 11.67
C ILE A 660 10.62 8.81 11.82
N ALA A 661 10.50 7.95 12.83
CA ALA A 661 11.44 6.87 13.06
C ALA A 661 11.48 5.88 11.88
N VAL A 662 10.30 5.51 11.36
CA VAL A 662 10.16 4.64 10.19
C VAL A 662 10.68 5.33 8.93
N ILE A 663 10.45 6.63 8.72
CA ILE A 663 11.05 7.36 7.57
C ILE A 663 12.58 7.30 7.63
N ALA A 664 13.15 7.57 8.81
CA ALA A 664 14.60 7.64 8.99
C ALA A 664 15.31 6.30 8.78
N GLN A 665 14.66 5.17 9.13
CA GLN A 665 15.23 3.83 8.88
C GLN A 665 14.97 3.34 7.46
N GLN A 666 13.78 3.63 6.91
CA GLN A 666 13.33 3.02 5.66
C GLN A 666 13.98 3.68 4.46
N PHE A 667 14.24 4.99 4.54
CA PHE A 667 14.87 5.72 3.46
C PHE A 667 16.24 5.14 3.05
N PRO A 668 17.21 4.95 3.98
CA PRO A 668 18.48 4.34 3.63
C PRO A 668 18.37 2.86 3.20
N GLN A 669 17.51 2.08 3.84
CA GLN A 669 17.34 0.65 3.56
C GLN A 669 16.76 0.39 2.17
N GLU A 670 15.66 1.05 1.81
CA GLU A 670 15.03 0.88 0.50
C GLU A 670 15.90 1.42 -0.63
N LEU A 671 16.60 2.54 -0.41
CA LEU A 671 17.53 3.07 -1.41
C LEU A 671 18.64 2.07 -1.72
N GLY A 672 19.20 1.41 -0.69
CA GLY A 672 20.15 0.32 -0.84
C GLY A 672 19.58 -0.87 -1.62
N THR A 673 18.35 -1.24 -1.28
CA THR A 673 17.63 -2.35 -1.92
C THR A 673 17.38 -2.09 -3.41
N LEU A 674 16.90 -0.89 -3.75
CA LEU A 674 16.69 -0.44 -5.12
C LEU A 674 18.00 -0.40 -5.90
N ALA A 675 19.10 0.07 -5.28
CA ALA A 675 20.43 0.07 -5.88
C ALA A 675 20.91 -1.35 -6.23
N ILE A 676 20.66 -2.32 -5.36
CA ILE A 676 20.99 -3.74 -5.62
C ILE A 676 20.14 -4.28 -6.77
N LEU A 677 18.84 -4.01 -6.80
CA LEU A 677 17.94 -4.43 -7.88
C LEU A 677 18.28 -3.82 -9.24
N VAL A 678 18.80 -2.58 -9.27
CA VAL A 678 19.30 -1.97 -10.51
C VAL A 678 20.61 -2.65 -10.93
N LYS A 679 21.54 -2.88 -9.99
CA LYS A 679 22.83 -3.53 -10.24
C LYS A 679 22.70 -5.01 -10.64
N SER A 680 21.63 -5.69 -10.25
CA SER A 680 21.36 -7.07 -10.65
C SER A 680 20.98 -7.22 -12.13
N GLY A 681 20.75 -6.12 -12.87
CA GLY A 681 20.46 -6.17 -14.30
C GLY A 681 18.97 -6.13 -14.67
N LEU A 682 18.08 -5.94 -13.68
CA LEU A 682 16.63 -5.82 -13.90
C LEU A 682 16.27 -4.56 -14.71
N GLY A 683 17.16 -3.56 -14.71
CA GLY A 683 17.01 -2.29 -15.42
C GLY A 683 16.15 -1.30 -14.64
N PHE A 684 16.55 -0.02 -14.68
CA PHE A 684 16.00 1.05 -13.84
C PHE A 684 14.47 1.16 -13.83
N LYS A 685 13.85 1.08 -15.03
CA LYS A 685 12.38 1.19 -15.16
C LYS A 685 11.63 0.01 -14.54
N ARG A 686 12.15 -1.22 -14.69
CA ARG A 686 11.50 -2.41 -14.12
C ARG A 686 11.65 -2.45 -12.62
N THR A 687 12.82 -2.04 -12.10
CA THR A 687 13.05 -1.91 -10.66
C THR A 687 12.07 -0.95 -10.00
N LEU A 688 11.85 0.24 -10.58
CA LEU A 688 10.86 1.19 -10.06
C LEU A 688 9.43 0.65 -10.12
N LEU A 689 9.05 -0.03 -11.20
CA LEU A 689 7.70 -0.62 -11.32
C LEU A 689 7.47 -1.73 -10.28
N LEU A 690 8.47 -2.57 -10.03
CA LEU A 690 8.37 -3.63 -9.03
C LEU A 690 8.39 -3.09 -7.59
N ASN A 691 9.03 -1.94 -7.36
CA ASN A 691 8.97 -1.25 -6.07
C ASN A 691 7.57 -0.71 -5.71
N LEU A 692 6.66 -0.61 -6.69
CA LEU A 692 5.26 -0.25 -6.40
C LEU A 692 4.54 -1.32 -5.56
N ILE A 693 5.01 -2.57 -5.56
CA ILE A 693 4.43 -3.64 -4.76
C ILE A 693 4.65 -3.37 -3.26
N PRO A 694 5.90 -3.29 -2.74
CA PRO A 694 6.14 -2.91 -1.34
C PRO A 694 5.46 -1.60 -0.94
N ASN A 695 5.47 -0.59 -1.82
CA ASN A 695 4.81 0.70 -1.58
C ASN A 695 3.30 0.54 -1.40
N SER A 696 2.64 -0.28 -2.22
CA SER A 696 1.20 -0.52 -2.08
C SER A 696 0.88 -1.26 -0.78
N LEU A 697 1.76 -2.18 -0.36
CA LEU A 697 1.62 -2.90 0.89
C LEU A 697 1.81 -2.00 2.12
N SER A 698 2.62 -0.93 2.08
CA SER A 698 2.72 -0.02 3.23
C SER A 698 1.42 0.74 3.48
N PHE A 699 0.71 1.16 2.42
CA PHE A 699 -0.62 1.75 2.56
C PHE A 699 -1.63 0.75 3.11
N LEU A 700 -1.61 -0.49 2.62
CA LEU A 700 -2.47 -1.55 3.16
C LEU A 700 -2.16 -1.83 4.64
N GLY A 701 -0.87 -1.88 4.98
CA GLY A 701 -0.36 -2.02 6.34
C GLY A 701 -0.89 -0.92 7.25
N PHE A 702 -0.77 0.33 6.83
CA PHE A 702 -1.30 1.48 7.57
C PHE A 702 -2.79 1.38 7.84
N ILE A 703 -3.56 1.07 6.79
CA ILE A 703 -5.01 0.86 6.91
C ILE A 703 -5.28 -0.24 7.96
N THR A 704 -4.59 -1.38 7.87
CA THR A 704 -4.77 -2.47 8.85
C THR A 704 -4.33 -2.09 10.26
N GLY A 705 -3.25 -1.32 10.41
CA GLY A 705 -2.74 -0.84 11.70
C GLY A 705 -3.71 0.10 12.40
N VAL A 706 -4.26 1.08 11.68
CA VAL A 706 -5.28 2.01 12.23
C VAL A 706 -6.50 1.25 12.72
N PHE A 707 -6.92 0.20 12.00
CA PHE A 707 -8.09 -0.59 12.39
C PHE A 707 -7.81 -1.54 13.55
N LEU A 708 -6.62 -2.13 13.63
CA LEU A 708 -6.25 -3.01 14.73
C LEU A 708 -6.00 -2.22 16.03
N GLY A 709 -5.26 -1.11 15.97
CA GLY A 709 -4.98 -0.28 17.14
C GLY A 709 -6.25 0.34 17.75
N GLY A 710 -7.24 0.69 16.93
CA GLY A 710 -8.52 1.21 17.42
C GLY A 710 -9.48 0.18 18.06
N THR A 711 -9.13 -1.12 18.13
CA THR A 711 -10.01 -2.17 18.67
C THR A 711 -9.65 -2.64 20.08
N SER A 712 -8.36 -2.75 20.39
CA SER A 712 -7.84 -3.07 21.72
C SER A 712 -6.32 -2.86 21.75
N ASP A 713 -5.82 -2.31 22.85
CA ASP A 713 -4.40 -2.11 23.14
C ASP A 713 -3.57 -3.41 23.00
N ALA A 714 -4.21 -4.58 23.16
CA ALA A 714 -3.57 -5.88 22.98
C ALA A 714 -3.08 -6.10 21.54
N TYR A 715 -3.84 -5.67 20.53
CA TYR A 715 -3.44 -5.84 19.13
C TYR A 715 -2.25 -4.95 18.75
N GLU A 716 -2.19 -3.75 19.32
CA GLU A 716 -1.06 -2.84 19.15
C GLU A 716 0.25 -3.47 19.70
N MET A 717 0.20 -4.05 20.91
CA MET A 717 1.34 -4.77 21.49
C MET A 717 1.81 -5.93 20.61
N TYR A 718 0.88 -6.69 20.00
CA TYR A 718 1.23 -7.76 19.06
C TYR A 718 1.83 -7.23 17.75
N ILE A 719 1.33 -6.11 17.22
CA ILE A 719 1.91 -5.47 16.04
C ILE A 719 3.37 -5.09 16.33
N PHE A 720 3.63 -4.36 17.42
CA PHE A 720 5.00 -3.99 17.77
C PHE A 720 5.88 -5.19 18.13
N SER A 721 5.32 -6.28 18.66
CA SER A 721 6.06 -7.53 18.88
C SER A 721 6.52 -8.15 17.55
N ILE A 722 5.64 -8.18 16.55
CA ILE A 722 5.98 -8.69 15.21
C ILE A 722 7.02 -7.77 14.55
N SER A 723 6.82 -6.45 14.62
CA SER A 723 7.75 -5.45 14.08
C SER A 723 9.14 -5.56 14.69
N SER A 724 9.22 -5.62 16.03
CA SER A 724 10.50 -5.74 16.73
C SER A 724 11.24 -7.04 16.39
N GLY A 725 10.54 -8.17 16.30
CA GLY A 725 11.14 -9.44 15.88
C GLY A 725 11.69 -9.42 14.45
N MET A 726 10.92 -8.84 13.52
CA MET A 726 11.34 -8.69 12.12
C MET A 726 12.56 -7.77 11.99
N TYR A 727 12.55 -6.61 12.67
CA TYR A 727 13.66 -5.68 12.61
C TYR A 727 14.91 -6.23 13.26
N LEU A 728 14.78 -6.98 14.36
CA LEU A 728 15.91 -7.63 15.01
C LEU A 728 16.56 -8.66 14.07
N TYR A 729 15.75 -9.42 13.32
CA TYR A 729 16.25 -10.35 12.29
C TYR A 729 16.96 -9.61 11.15
N ILE A 730 16.38 -8.53 10.62
CA ILE A 730 17.01 -7.74 9.55
C ILE A 730 18.33 -7.12 10.04
N PHE A 731 18.32 -6.54 11.24
CA PHE A 731 19.48 -5.93 11.87
C PHE A 731 20.62 -6.93 12.07
N LEU A 732 20.40 -8.00 12.83
CA LEU A 732 21.45 -8.95 13.22
C LEU A 732 21.76 -9.97 12.13
N GLY A 733 20.74 -10.43 11.40
CA GLY A 733 20.85 -11.51 10.43
C GLY A 733 21.24 -11.07 9.02
N THR A 734 20.98 -9.81 8.65
CA THR A 734 21.20 -9.33 7.28
C THR A 734 22.16 -8.15 7.23
N LEU A 735 21.86 -7.05 7.94
CA LEU A 735 22.60 -5.79 7.77
C LEU A 735 23.98 -5.79 8.43
N ILE A 736 24.09 -6.30 9.67
CA ILE A 736 25.40 -6.41 10.36
C ILE A 736 26.38 -7.30 9.57
N PRO A 737 26.00 -8.51 9.11
CA PRO A 737 26.87 -9.32 8.25
C PRO A 737 27.28 -8.61 6.96
N GLU A 738 26.34 -7.95 6.27
CA GLU A 738 26.59 -7.26 4.99
C GLU A 738 27.62 -6.13 5.13
N ILE A 739 27.46 -5.25 6.14
CA ILE A 739 28.44 -4.17 6.38
C ILE A 739 29.80 -4.71 6.83
N ARG A 740 29.81 -5.87 7.49
CA ARG A 740 31.04 -6.55 7.89
C ARG A 740 31.78 -7.12 6.68
N ASP A 741 31.08 -7.85 5.83
CA ASP A 741 31.68 -8.60 4.73
C ASP A 741 32.15 -7.64 3.62
N SER A 742 31.39 -6.58 3.36
CA SER A 742 31.80 -5.50 2.45
C SER A 742 33.13 -4.85 2.85
N VAL A 743 33.34 -4.58 4.14
CA VAL A 743 34.62 -4.05 4.64
C VAL A 743 35.71 -5.11 4.61
N ASN A 744 35.42 -6.36 4.98
CA ASN A 744 36.41 -7.44 4.96
C ASN A 744 36.99 -7.67 3.55
N GLU A 745 36.18 -7.51 2.51
CA GLU A 745 36.66 -7.53 1.12
C GLU A 745 37.51 -6.29 0.80
N LEU A 746 37.08 -5.09 1.22
CA LEU A 746 37.84 -3.86 1.03
C LEU A 746 39.22 -3.90 1.73
N ILE A 747 39.33 -4.52 2.91
CA ILE A 747 40.60 -4.70 3.63
C ILE A 747 41.64 -5.40 2.75
N LYS A 748 41.21 -6.37 1.93
CA LYS A 748 42.10 -7.16 1.06
C LYS A 748 42.58 -6.37 -0.16
N THR A 749 41.77 -5.44 -0.65
CA THR A 749 42.06 -4.68 -1.89
C THR A 749 42.68 -3.32 -1.62
N ASP A 750 42.13 -2.54 -0.68
CA ASP A 750 42.58 -1.18 -0.35
C ASP A 750 42.37 -0.88 1.15
N LEU A 751 43.49 -0.87 1.90
CA LEU A 751 43.47 -0.61 3.33
C LEU A 751 43.02 0.83 3.66
N LYS A 752 43.35 1.82 2.82
CA LYS A 752 42.99 3.22 3.08
C LYS A 752 41.48 3.43 2.90
N GLU A 753 40.94 2.94 1.79
CA GLU A 753 39.50 3.02 1.53
C GLU A 753 38.70 2.20 2.55
N SER A 754 39.25 1.07 3.01
CA SER A 754 38.65 0.27 4.08
C SER A 754 38.53 1.03 5.41
N ILE A 755 39.59 1.73 5.83
CA ILE A 755 39.57 2.54 7.06
C ILE A 755 38.55 3.68 6.93
N LEU A 756 38.52 4.35 5.78
CA LEU A 756 37.53 5.40 5.50
C LEU A 756 36.10 4.85 5.54
N SER A 757 35.86 3.69 4.91
CA SER A 757 34.57 2.99 4.92
C SER A 757 34.16 2.64 6.34
N THR A 758 35.09 2.14 7.17
CA THR A 758 34.82 1.83 8.59
C THR A 758 34.47 3.08 9.39
N ALA A 759 35.16 4.21 9.15
CA ALA A 759 34.83 5.48 9.80
C ALA A 759 33.45 6.01 9.38
N LEU A 760 33.11 5.91 8.09
CA LEU A 760 31.79 6.26 7.58
C LEU A 760 30.69 5.37 8.17
N GLN A 761 30.96 4.06 8.32
CA GLN A 761 30.03 3.14 8.95
C GLN A 761 29.80 3.48 10.43
N ALA A 762 30.88 3.73 11.19
CA ALA A 762 30.78 4.13 12.59
C ALA A 762 30.00 5.45 12.74
N LEU A 763 30.23 6.42 11.85
CA LEU A 763 29.51 7.69 11.82
C LEU A 763 28.01 7.48 11.52
N GLY A 764 27.68 6.69 10.49
CA GLY A 764 26.28 6.39 10.13
C GLY A 764 25.54 5.68 11.26
N ILE A 765 26.13 4.62 11.82
CA ILE A 765 25.56 3.89 12.97
C ILE A 765 25.38 4.83 14.16
N GLY A 766 26.41 5.60 14.51
CA GLY A 766 26.38 6.53 15.64
C GLY A 766 25.29 7.59 15.50
N ILE A 767 25.16 8.21 14.32
CA ILE A 767 24.09 9.16 14.03
C ILE A 767 22.72 8.49 14.14
N GLY A 768 22.55 7.31 13.55
CA GLY A 768 21.26 6.61 13.57
C GLY A 768 20.81 6.20 14.97
N VAL A 769 21.72 5.64 15.77
CA VAL A 769 21.44 5.25 17.17
C VAL A 769 21.15 6.48 18.03
N THR A 770 21.95 7.55 17.89
CA THR A 770 21.77 8.79 18.65
C THR A 770 20.44 9.45 18.29
N PHE A 771 20.09 9.47 17.00
CA PHE A 771 18.81 9.99 16.54
C PHE A 771 17.64 9.22 17.17
N MET A 772 17.68 7.89 17.16
CA MET A 772 16.62 7.08 17.78
C MET A 772 16.57 7.20 19.30
N TYR A 773 17.72 7.35 19.95
CA TYR A 773 17.78 7.65 21.39
C TYR A 773 17.08 8.98 21.70
N LEU A 774 17.34 10.04 20.92
CA LEU A 774 16.66 11.32 21.07
C LEU A 774 15.15 11.23 20.78
N MET A 775 14.76 10.48 19.73
CA MET A 775 13.35 10.22 19.44
C MET A 775 12.65 9.45 20.59
N SER A 776 13.35 8.54 21.26
CA SER A 776 12.77 7.81 22.39
C SER A 776 12.60 8.66 23.65
N LEU A 777 13.41 9.71 23.82
CA LEU A 777 13.30 10.65 24.95
C LEU A 777 12.27 11.74 24.69
N TYR A 778 12.37 12.40 23.54
CA TYR A 778 11.63 13.63 23.24
C TYR A 778 10.52 13.43 22.21
N GLY A 779 10.38 12.23 21.63
CA GLY A 779 9.39 11.96 20.58
C GLY A 779 7.96 12.18 21.03
N ARG A 780 7.66 11.98 22.32
CA ARG A 780 6.34 12.23 22.90
C ARG A 780 6.06 13.72 23.17
N ASP A 781 7.10 14.53 23.27
CA ASP A 781 7.03 15.98 23.51
C ASP A 781 7.02 16.79 22.20
N ILE A 782 6.87 16.12 21.04
CA ILE A 782 6.75 16.80 19.74
C ILE A 782 5.37 17.48 19.68
N HIS A 783 5.34 18.74 20.12
CA HIS A 783 4.20 19.64 19.92
C HIS A 783 4.25 20.23 18.50
N VAL A 784 3.21 19.99 17.70
CA VAL A 784 3.01 20.61 16.36
C VAL A 784 1.81 21.54 16.39
#